data_AF-A0A945PDW2-F1
#
_entry.id   AF-A0A945PDW2-F1
#
_cell.length_a   1.000
_cell.length_b   1.000
_cell.length_c   1.000
_cell.angle_alpha   90.00
_cell.angle_beta   90.00
_cell.angle_gamma   90.00
#
_symmetry.space_group_name_H-M   'P 1'
#
loop_
_entity.id
_entity.type
_entity.pdbx_description
1 polymer ?
#
loop_
_entity_poly.entity_id
_entity_poly.type
_entity_poly.pdbx_seq_one_letter_code
_entity_poly.pdbx_strand_id
1 'polypeptide(L)'
;MADERKDKKRQRQYEELNEYRDLLEAPTQFEEGFTRKTVIGVFFIAFIMTPGQLYLSLVTGLGIGDAAQWVTVILFLEIAKRSFTTLRRQEIFLLTYVASQLIVRAQTQTFQDLIFRQYFVGSQEAAQFGLTQKLVNLQYMGMGWYSPPPDSPAIIARTFFHSDWILPIGLLVIGIIVSKVTWFTSGYVLFRLVSDREQLPFPTAPQAALGAMALAEESGSEEQSWKWPCFTIGGAIGLVFGLIYVAVPALTEAFAGTKVVILPNPFADLTPVLGRFLGGTPIAIPFTLSPIFIGLLAPFWGIMGAFAAVVSFIVISPMLHHYGMMPRWVPGMDAVQTQITAGVDFWSPFAMGVTLALALISFVQVFRSGKERAQDKDHEEKHGQDHDTCRHRDCQSQSQVRGYCLKHLNRGDFPLWICVTLFFVGAAYPIILAKTLFPVLITTGMLLLIMIMAFVYAPLMSFVSARLDGLVGRNIAIPHLHEATVFLTGYRGVEIWFVPLAGSDFGGNAEIFRVIELTGMNFRSLLKAELIMVPIVLGASLLYWSFLWRLAPIPSDAYPYVQTFWPAQAFASAVKYSATQYSLTYRAGEEIDERVLGDGEFVWNPANLQDKSLYYWRMRVTDELDVRNPELRKYGPWTTSGYFYTDFTGSGGTRAPPVSEPNITDPDQLREGLPLAQRVWPTDGDVVSDPDPHMRASIPAEWEGRADIVFELDTDPSYLGDFFQGSADRPMFFKIYWEDLDYTGDGRDDDLDGLIDEEYLNQKDDDGDGAIDEDIHHPLKGRKWPIMAFGLGFAIMLYTVLSFFGMPMFFVWGYIGGVAQVGVATFFNLFTEFIGALIARRYFWKKYGKQEWRRYAMVLAVGYGVGLALVGMFCAAILMIRKAVSATVF
;
A
#
# COMPACT_ATOMS: atom_id res chain seq x y z
N MET A 1 -9.19 9.51 -47.15
CA MET A 1 -9.77 8.21 -46.73
C MET A 1 -9.02 7.48 -45.62
N ALA A 2 -7.73 7.13 -45.75
CA ALA A 2 -7.00 6.45 -44.66
C ALA A 2 -6.81 7.35 -43.43
N ASP A 3 -6.42 8.61 -43.63
CA ASP A 3 -6.28 9.59 -42.54
C ASP A 3 -7.62 9.97 -41.92
N GLU A 4 -8.67 10.20 -42.71
CA GLU A 4 -10.03 10.46 -42.17
C GLU A 4 -10.58 9.30 -41.32
N ARG A 5 -10.28 8.05 -41.69
CA ARG A 5 -10.65 6.88 -40.87
C ARG A 5 -9.85 6.85 -39.57
N LYS A 6 -8.57 7.22 -39.60
CA LYS A 6 -7.70 7.31 -38.43
C LYS A 6 -8.15 8.42 -37.48
N ASP A 7 -8.54 9.58 -38.02
CA ASP A 7 -9.04 10.72 -37.25
C ASP A 7 -10.41 10.46 -36.63
N LYS A 8 -11.35 9.86 -37.37
CA LYS A 8 -12.65 9.43 -36.80
C LYS A 8 -12.47 8.41 -35.68
N LYS A 9 -11.53 7.48 -35.84
CA LYS A 9 -11.18 6.49 -34.80
C LYS A 9 -10.61 7.19 -33.57
N ARG A 10 -9.69 8.14 -33.75
CA ARG A 10 -9.11 8.94 -32.66
C ARG A 10 -10.17 9.78 -31.95
N GLN A 11 -11.04 10.47 -32.68
CA GLN A 11 -12.14 11.24 -32.09
C GLN A 11 -13.04 10.37 -31.22
N ARG A 12 -13.43 9.18 -31.70
CA ARG A 12 -14.24 8.22 -30.93
C ARG A 12 -13.53 7.71 -29.67
N GLN A 13 -12.21 7.52 -29.72
CA GLN A 13 -11.44 7.06 -28.56
C GLN A 13 -11.34 8.10 -27.44
N TYR A 14 -11.35 9.38 -27.80
CA TYR A 14 -11.13 10.52 -26.90
C TYR A 14 -12.37 11.40 -26.67
N GLU A 15 -13.53 11.03 -27.22
CA GLU A 15 -14.77 11.81 -27.13
C GLU A 15 -15.17 12.08 -25.67
N GLU A 16 -15.32 11.03 -24.87
CA GLU A 16 -15.67 11.16 -23.44
C GLU A 16 -14.60 11.94 -22.66
N LEU A 17 -13.33 11.82 -23.06
CA LEU A 17 -12.21 12.51 -22.41
C LEU A 17 -12.33 14.04 -22.56
N ASN A 18 -12.60 14.48 -23.79
CA ASN A 18 -12.77 15.90 -24.10
C ASN A 18 -13.98 16.49 -23.36
N GLU A 19 -15.06 15.73 -23.21
CA GLU A 19 -16.23 16.19 -22.48
C GLU A 19 -15.96 16.45 -20.99
N TYR A 20 -15.10 15.66 -20.33
CA TYR A 20 -14.71 15.91 -18.94
C TYR A 20 -13.82 17.14 -18.81
N ARG A 21 -12.99 17.43 -19.83
CA ARG A 21 -12.18 18.67 -19.88
C ARG A 21 -13.04 19.92 -19.80
N ASP A 22 -14.12 19.92 -20.55
CA ASP A 22 -14.95 21.10 -20.78
C ASP A 22 -16.00 21.28 -19.65
N LEU A 23 -15.95 20.47 -18.59
CA LEU A 23 -16.87 20.59 -17.44
C LEU A 23 -16.64 21.85 -16.64
N LEU A 24 -15.39 22.24 -16.40
CA LEU A 24 -15.05 23.45 -15.65
C LEU A 24 -13.85 24.13 -16.31
N GLU A 25 -14.08 25.32 -16.86
CA GLU A 25 -13.00 26.14 -17.39
C GLU A 25 -12.30 26.89 -16.26
N ALA A 26 -10.96 26.97 -16.34
CA ALA A 26 -10.25 27.74 -15.33
C ALA A 26 -10.43 29.25 -15.55
N PRO A 27 -10.55 30.05 -14.46
CA PRO A 27 -10.78 31.48 -14.54
C PRO A 27 -9.62 32.23 -15.18
N THR A 28 -9.90 33.42 -15.70
CA THR A 28 -8.91 34.32 -16.33
C THR A 28 -8.15 35.17 -15.32
N GLN A 29 -8.59 35.22 -14.07
CA GLN A 29 -7.97 35.97 -12.98
C GLN A 29 -7.71 35.06 -11.78
N PHE A 30 -6.53 35.23 -11.17
CA PHE A 30 -6.10 34.47 -10.00
C PHE A 30 -5.95 35.39 -8.78
N GLU A 31 -6.49 34.95 -7.65
CA GLU A 31 -6.45 35.69 -6.39
C GLU A 31 -5.61 34.97 -5.32
N GLU A 32 -5.16 35.73 -4.33
CA GLU A 32 -4.44 35.19 -3.18
C GLU A 32 -5.40 34.51 -2.21
N GLY A 33 -5.22 33.20 -2.01
CA GLY A 33 -5.98 32.43 -1.00
C GLY A 33 -5.37 32.51 0.39
N PHE A 34 -4.09 32.86 0.50
CA PHE A 34 -3.39 32.95 1.78
C PHE A 34 -3.61 34.33 2.43
N THR A 35 -4.57 34.39 3.36
CA THR A 35 -4.96 35.62 4.09
C THR A 35 -4.85 35.43 5.59
N ARG A 36 -4.99 36.52 6.37
CA ARG A 36 -5.04 36.45 7.84
C ARG A 36 -6.13 35.51 8.36
N LYS A 37 -7.27 35.42 7.65
CA LYS A 37 -8.36 34.51 8.00
C LYS A 37 -7.94 33.05 7.88
N THR A 38 -7.22 32.72 6.80
CA THR A 38 -6.72 31.35 6.60
C THR A 38 -5.66 30.96 7.63
N VAL A 39 -4.81 31.89 8.08
CA VAL A 39 -3.85 31.64 9.17
C VAL A 39 -4.56 31.31 10.47
N ILE A 40 -5.61 32.07 10.84
CA ILE A 40 -6.42 31.77 12.02
C ILE A 40 -7.08 30.39 11.89
N GLY A 41 -7.58 30.06 10.69
CA GLY A 41 -8.12 28.73 10.40
C GLY A 41 -7.07 27.61 10.56
N VAL A 42 -5.83 27.82 10.12
CA VAL A 42 -4.74 26.85 10.33
C VAL A 42 -4.49 26.61 11.83
N PHE A 43 -4.44 27.67 12.64
CA PHE A 43 -4.31 27.55 14.10
C PHE A 43 -5.50 26.83 14.73
N PHE A 44 -6.72 27.15 14.28
CA PHE A 44 -7.93 26.46 14.73
C PHE A 44 -7.85 24.95 14.47
N ILE A 45 -7.47 24.55 13.25
CA ILE A 45 -7.36 23.13 12.91
C ILE A 45 -6.21 22.46 13.70
N ALA A 46 -5.06 23.11 13.82
CA ALA A 46 -3.88 22.55 14.49
C ALA A 46 -4.08 22.37 16.01
N PHE A 47 -4.73 23.30 16.69
CA PHE A 47 -4.84 23.30 18.16
C PHE A 47 -6.19 22.83 18.71
N ILE A 48 -7.26 22.81 17.89
CA ILE A 48 -8.60 22.38 18.35
C ILE A 48 -8.98 21.05 17.71
N MET A 49 -8.84 20.91 16.39
CA MET A 49 -9.29 19.71 15.69
C MET A 49 -8.28 18.55 15.80
N THR A 50 -7.00 18.85 15.58
CA THR A 50 -5.93 17.84 15.56
C THR A 50 -5.82 17.05 16.88
N PRO A 51 -5.88 17.66 18.08
CA PRO A 51 -5.74 16.91 19.34
C PRO A 51 -6.90 15.95 19.59
N GLY A 52 -8.12 16.41 19.30
CA GLY A 52 -9.31 15.58 19.39
C GLY A 52 -9.21 14.37 18.48
N GLN A 53 -8.71 14.57 17.26
CA GLN A 53 -8.46 13.47 16.32
C GLN A 53 -7.34 12.54 16.77
N LEU A 54 -6.22 13.05 17.28
CA LEU A 54 -5.10 12.25 17.78
C LEU A 54 -5.56 11.33 18.92
N TYR A 55 -6.23 11.91 19.92
CA TYR A 55 -6.79 11.15 21.03
C TYR A 55 -7.82 10.12 20.55
N LEU A 56 -8.72 10.51 19.62
CA LEU A 56 -9.71 9.61 19.05
C LEU A 56 -9.07 8.41 18.34
N SER A 57 -7.97 8.64 17.60
CA SER A 57 -7.25 7.57 16.91
C SER A 57 -6.64 6.55 17.89
N LEU A 58 -6.19 6.99 19.07
CA LEU A 58 -5.65 6.11 20.11
C LEU A 58 -6.73 5.30 20.84
N VAL A 59 -7.93 5.85 21.02
CA VAL A 59 -9.01 5.22 21.80
C VAL A 59 -9.91 4.33 20.94
N THR A 60 -10.20 4.74 19.71
CA THR A 60 -11.17 4.07 18.84
C THR A 60 -10.56 3.48 17.57
N GLY A 61 -9.35 3.92 17.19
CA GLY A 61 -8.72 3.54 15.93
C GLY A 61 -9.33 4.15 14.69
N LEU A 62 -10.44 4.85 14.85
CA LEU A 62 -11.09 5.56 13.76
C LEU A 62 -10.47 6.95 13.68
N GLY A 63 -9.89 7.26 12.53
CA GLY A 63 -9.70 8.65 12.15
C GLY A 63 -11.04 9.30 11.84
N ILE A 64 -11.11 10.62 12.02
CA ILE A 64 -12.26 11.41 11.54
C ILE A 64 -12.35 11.34 9.98
N GLY A 65 -11.33 10.80 9.30
CA GLY A 65 -11.34 10.40 7.89
C GLY A 65 -11.38 11.59 6.92
N ASP A 66 -11.55 11.31 5.62
CA ASP A 66 -11.74 12.34 4.57
C ASP A 66 -12.99 13.21 4.81
N ALA A 67 -13.91 12.71 5.63
CA ALA A 67 -15.10 13.34 6.15
C ALA A 67 -14.80 14.60 7.01
N ALA A 68 -13.73 14.54 7.81
CA ALA A 68 -13.35 15.54 8.79
C ALA A 68 -13.04 16.91 8.20
N GLN A 69 -12.37 16.93 7.05
CA GLN A 69 -11.89 18.16 6.42
C GLN A 69 -13.06 19.08 6.08
N TRP A 70 -14.14 18.52 5.53
CA TRP A 70 -15.30 19.29 5.08
C TRP A 70 -16.08 19.85 6.26
N VAL A 71 -16.25 19.08 7.31
CA VAL A 71 -16.98 19.56 8.49
C VAL A 71 -16.18 20.60 9.25
N THR A 72 -14.86 20.46 9.28
CA THR A 72 -13.98 21.47 9.86
C THR A 72 -14.11 22.80 9.12
N VAL A 73 -14.15 22.75 7.79
CA VAL A 73 -14.37 23.92 6.93
C VAL A 73 -15.77 24.50 7.15
N ILE A 74 -16.81 23.66 7.24
CA ILE A 74 -18.20 24.11 7.50
C ILE A 74 -18.30 24.75 8.88
N LEU A 75 -17.71 24.17 9.92
CA LEU A 75 -17.68 24.72 11.27
C LEU A 75 -16.98 26.08 11.28
N PHE A 76 -15.82 26.18 10.63
CA PHE A 76 -15.09 27.45 10.52
C PHE A 76 -15.87 28.50 9.73
N LEU A 77 -16.53 28.10 8.64
CA LEU A 77 -17.41 28.95 7.84
C LEU A 77 -18.59 29.46 8.67
N GLU A 78 -19.18 28.61 9.51
CA GLU A 78 -20.28 28.98 10.40
C GLU A 78 -19.84 29.98 11.49
N ILE A 79 -18.63 29.79 12.04
CA ILE A 79 -18.00 30.76 12.95
C ILE A 79 -17.73 32.08 12.23
N ALA A 80 -17.19 32.04 11.02
CA ALA A 80 -16.91 33.23 10.21
C ALA A 80 -18.18 34.04 9.94
N LYS A 81 -19.28 33.36 9.57
CA LYS A 81 -20.61 33.97 9.37
C LYS A 81 -21.15 34.63 10.63
N ARG A 82 -21.11 33.93 11.77
CA ARG A 82 -21.54 34.47 13.08
C ARG A 82 -20.67 35.63 13.53
N SER A 83 -19.44 35.71 13.02
CA SER A 83 -18.52 36.83 13.22
C SER A 83 -18.70 37.95 12.18
N PHE A 84 -19.75 37.92 11.35
CA PHE A 84 -20.02 38.88 10.26
C PHE A 84 -18.88 38.99 9.24
N THR A 85 -18.16 37.89 8.98
CA THR A 85 -17.11 37.81 7.97
C THR A 85 -17.48 36.81 6.89
N THR A 86 -17.08 37.08 5.64
CA THR A 86 -17.23 36.17 4.50
C THR A 86 -15.90 35.54 4.14
N LEU A 87 -15.92 34.33 3.58
CA LEU A 87 -14.73 33.62 3.12
C LEU A 87 -14.81 33.43 1.60
N ARG A 88 -13.75 33.81 0.88
CA ARG A 88 -13.67 33.63 -0.57
C ARG A 88 -13.46 32.17 -0.93
N ARG A 89 -13.79 31.78 -2.17
CA ARG A 89 -13.56 30.41 -2.67
C ARG A 89 -12.10 29.95 -2.53
N GLN A 90 -11.13 30.84 -2.73
CA GLN A 90 -9.70 30.53 -2.60
C GLN A 90 -9.31 30.29 -1.13
N GLU A 91 -9.91 31.02 -0.19
CA GLU A 91 -9.69 30.83 1.25
C GLU A 91 -10.30 29.51 1.73
N ILE A 92 -11.50 29.18 1.26
CA ILE A 92 -12.20 27.92 1.59
C ILE A 92 -11.45 26.71 1.02
N PHE A 93 -11.01 26.78 -0.23
CA PHE A 93 -10.18 25.72 -0.82
C PHE A 93 -8.88 25.55 -0.03
N LEU A 94 -8.18 26.64 0.30
CA LEU A 94 -6.95 26.57 1.09
C LEU A 94 -7.18 25.95 2.47
N LEU A 95 -8.28 26.29 3.15
CA LEU A 95 -8.65 25.70 4.43
C LEU A 95 -9.01 24.22 4.32
N THR A 96 -9.68 23.82 3.24
CA THR A 96 -10.01 22.40 2.97
C THR A 96 -8.72 21.62 2.73
N TYR A 97 -7.83 22.17 1.91
CA TYR A 97 -6.50 21.60 1.66
C TYR A 97 -5.69 21.47 2.96
N VAL A 98 -5.60 22.54 3.74
CA VAL A 98 -4.88 22.54 5.03
C VAL A 98 -5.51 21.53 5.97
N ALA A 99 -6.83 21.49 6.12
CA ALA A 99 -7.51 20.51 6.96
C ALA A 99 -7.15 19.08 6.53
N SER A 100 -7.23 18.77 5.23
CA SER A 100 -6.85 17.46 4.69
C SER A 100 -5.42 17.07 5.09
N GLN A 101 -4.47 17.99 4.91
CA GLN A 101 -3.06 17.74 5.13
C GLN A 101 -2.71 17.65 6.62
N LEU A 102 -3.34 18.48 7.45
CA LEU A 102 -3.14 18.48 8.91
C LEU A 102 -3.60 17.15 9.53
N ILE A 103 -4.80 16.73 9.15
CA ILE A 103 -5.48 15.53 9.66
C ILE A 103 -4.70 14.27 9.28
N VAL A 104 -4.24 14.17 8.03
CA VAL A 104 -3.42 13.03 7.56
C VAL A 104 -2.06 13.02 8.27
N ARG A 105 -1.37 14.17 8.34
CA ARG A 105 -0.02 14.25 8.94
C ARG A 105 -0.03 13.90 10.42
N ALA A 106 -1.04 14.32 11.16
CA ALA A 106 -1.20 14.01 12.58
C ALA A 106 -1.23 12.49 12.85
N GLN A 107 -1.82 11.71 11.94
CA GLN A 107 -2.00 10.26 12.11
C GLN A 107 -0.87 9.41 11.53
N THR A 108 -0.23 9.84 10.44
CA THR A 108 0.60 8.93 9.64
C THR A 108 2.06 9.36 9.47
N GLN A 109 2.44 10.61 9.79
CA GLN A 109 3.75 11.14 9.35
C GLN A 109 4.52 11.98 10.38
N THR A 110 4.11 12.01 11.65
CA THR A 110 4.81 12.80 12.68
C THR A 110 5.25 11.91 13.85
N PHE A 111 4.82 12.21 15.08
CA PHE A 111 5.35 11.62 16.30
C PHE A 111 4.69 10.28 16.66
N GLN A 112 3.55 9.94 16.05
CA GLN A 112 2.92 8.62 16.22
C GLN A 112 3.88 7.49 15.83
N ASP A 113 4.55 7.63 14.70
CA ASP A 113 5.49 6.66 14.17
C ASP A 113 6.69 6.48 15.12
N LEU A 114 7.18 7.56 15.74
CA LEU A 114 8.24 7.47 16.76
C LEU A 114 7.79 6.72 18.02
N ILE A 115 6.56 6.95 18.50
CA ILE A 115 6.01 6.19 19.63
C ILE A 115 5.82 4.72 19.23
N PHE A 116 5.29 4.44 18.03
CA PHE A 116 5.10 3.08 17.56
C PHE A 116 6.44 2.34 17.42
N ARG A 117 7.48 2.96 16.87
CA ARG A 117 8.83 2.38 16.79
C ARG A 117 9.39 2.07 18.17
N GLN A 118 9.18 2.95 19.14
CA GLN A 118 9.57 2.73 20.53
C GLN A 118 8.81 1.55 21.16
N TYR A 119 7.50 1.48 20.96
CA TYR A 119 6.69 0.35 21.40
C TYR A 119 7.14 -0.96 20.73
N PHE A 120 7.32 -0.94 19.41
CA PHE A 120 7.72 -2.11 18.63
C PHE A 120 9.04 -2.69 19.12
N VAL A 121 10.07 -1.88 19.33
CA VAL A 121 11.38 -2.36 19.83
C VAL A 121 11.25 -3.04 21.21
N GLY A 122 10.37 -2.53 22.08
CA GLY A 122 10.11 -3.10 23.41
C GLY A 122 9.00 -4.15 23.48
N SER A 123 8.42 -4.53 22.34
CA SER A 123 7.26 -5.44 22.27
C SER A 123 7.68 -6.92 22.37
N GLN A 124 6.76 -7.78 22.83
CA GLN A 124 7.02 -9.22 22.88
C GLN A 124 7.17 -9.80 21.47
N GLU A 125 6.45 -9.24 20.49
CA GLU A 125 6.49 -9.65 19.09
C GLU A 125 7.89 -9.41 18.50
N ALA A 126 8.47 -8.22 18.69
CA ALA A 126 9.84 -7.98 18.23
C ALA A 126 10.87 -8.86 18.95
N ALA A 127 10.65 -9.20 20.22
CA ALA A 127 11.52 -10.10 20.97
C ALA A 127 11.40 -11.55 20.48
N GLN A 128 10.19 -12.03 20.17
CA GLN A 128 9.94 -13.36 19.61
C GLN A 128 10.65 -13.55 18.28
N PHE A 129 10.62 -12.52 17.43
CA PHE A 129 11.39 -12.49 16.20
C PHE A 129 12.82 -11.95 16.43
N GLY A 130 13.46 -12.00 17.61
CA GLY A 130 14.88 -11.64 17.76
C GLY A 130 15.31 -10.23 17.26
N LEU A 131 14.36 -9.32 16.98
CA LEU A 131 14.59 -8.05 16.29
C LEU A 131 15.06 -6.95 17.24
N THR A 132 14.68 -7.02 18.52
CA THR A 132 14.92 -5.95 19.50
C THR A 132 16.36 -5.48 19.51
N GLN A 133 17.33 -6.38 19.68
CA GLN A 133 18.74 -6.00 19.77
C GLN A 133 19.27 -5.46 18.44
N LYS A 134 18.86 -6.06 17.30
CA LYS A 134 19.26 -5.62 15.96
C LYS A 134 18.79 -4.19 15.67
N LEU A 135 17.58 -3.84 16.09
CA LEU A 135 17.01 -2.50 15.93
C LEU A 135 17.65 -1.45 16.86
N VAL A 136 17.98 -1.82 18.09
CA VAL A 136 18.68 -0.93 19.03
C VAL A 136 20.13 -0.67 18.61
N ASN A 137 20.77 -1.66 17.98
CA ASN A 137 22.13 -1.56 17.46
C ASN A 137 22.24 -0.69 16.19
N LEU A 138 21.12 -0.21 15.63
CA LEU A 138 21.11 0.76 14.53
C LEU A 138 21.56 2.15 15.01
N GLN A 139 22.88 2.32 15.09
CA GLN A 139 23.52 3.53 15.62
C GLN A 139 24.23 4.32 14.54
N TYR A 140 24.14 5.64 14.64
CA TYR A 140 24.94 6.58 13.85
C TYR A 140 25.56 7.60 14.79
N MET A 141 26.89 7.76 14.72
CA MET A 141 27.67 8.59 15.66
C MET A 141 27.44 8.24 17.14
N GLY A 142 27.23 6.96 17.46
CA GLY A 142 26.96 6.50 18.83
C GLY A 142 25.55 6.81 19.36
N MET A 143 24.66 7.34 18.53
CA MET A 143 23.24 7.57 18.86
C MET A 143 22.34 6.66 18.03
N GLY A 144 21.34 6.04 18.67
CA GLY A 144 20.32 5.25 17.97
C GLY A 144 19.46 6.15 17.09
N TRP A 145 19.35 5.83 15.79
CA TRP A 145 18.55 6.65 14.86
C TRP A 145 17.13 6.12 14.64
N TYR A 146 16.91 4.82 14.86
CA TYR A 146 15.59 4.18 14.70
C TYR A 146 14.68 4.41 15.92
N SER A 147 15.17 4.07 17.11
CA SER A 147 14.48 4.25 18.39
C SER A 147 15.50 4.23 19.54
N PRO A 148 15.27 4.97 20.65
CA PRO A 148 16.07 4.81 21.87
C PRO A 148 15.96 3.39 22.45
N PRO A 149 16.98 2.91 23.18
CA PRO A 149 16.92 1.63 23.89
C PRO A 149 15.77 1.61 24.91
N PRO A 150 15.06 0.48 25.12
CA PRO A 150 13.96 0.37 26.08
C PRO A 150 14.29 0.87 27.50
N ASP A 151 15.54 0.71 27.93
CA ASP A 151 16.04 1.13 29.25
C ASP A 151 16.43 2.63 29.33
N SER A 152 16.28 3.38 28.24
CA SER A 152 16.64 4.80 28.19
C SER A 152 15.82 5.63 29.18
N PRO A 153 16.43 6.60 29.90
CA PRO A 153 15.71 7.56 30.73
C PRO A 153 14.61 8.31 29.99
N ALA A 154 14.75 8.51 28.67
CA ALA A 154 13.75 9.17 27.84
C ALA A 154 12.42 8.41 27.80
N ILE A 155 12.49 7.08 27.72
CA ILE A 155 11.32 6.20 27.66
C ILE A 155 10.70 6.06 29.04
N ILE A 156 11.53 5.90 30.07
CA ILE A 156 11.07 5.79 31.46
C ILE A 156 10.34 7.07 31.88
N ALA A 157 10.89 8.24 31.56
CA ALA A 157 10.28 9.53 31.85
C ALA A 157 9.18 9.94 30.85
N ARG A 158 8.94 9.16 29.79
CA ARG A 158 7.94 9.39 28.73
C ARG A 158 8.00 10.80 28.14
N THR A 159 9.20 11.21 27.74
CA THR A 159 9.46 12.56 27.22
C THR A 159 10.23 12.52 25.91
N PHE A 160 9.82 13.35 24.96
CA PHE A 160 10.59 13.61 23.73
C PHE A 160 11.76 14.58 23.95
N PHE A 161 11.77 15.30 25.08
CA PHE A 161 12.79 16.29 25.41
C PHE A 161 13.99 15.61 26.10
N HIS A 162 14.67 14.71 25.39
CA HIS A 162 15.88 14.02 25.83
C HIS A 162 16.88 13.91 24.67
N SER A 163 18.17 13.77 24.97
CA SER A 163 19.24 13.68 23.96
C SER A 163 19.04 12.51 22.99
N ASP A 164 18.54 11.40 23.49
CA ASP A 164 18.38 10.15 22.73
C ASP A 164 17.34 10.28 21.59
N TRP A 165 16.44 11.27 21.69
CA TRP A 165 15.45 11.57 20.66
C TRP A 165 15.93 12.56 19.60
N ILE A 166 17.08 13.23 19.78
CA ILE A 166 17.55 14.27 18.87
C ILE A 166 17.71 13.74 17.45
N LEU A 167 18.34 12.57 17.29
CA LEU A 167 18.61 12.00 15.98
C LEU A 167 17.33 11.48 15.29
N PRO A 168 16.46 10.67 15.94
CA PRO A 168 15.19 10.28 15.34
C PRO A 168 14.28 11.47 14.96
N ILE A 169 14.15 12.47 15.86
CA ILE A 169 13.35 13.67 15.58
C ILE A 169 13.99 14.51 14.46
N GLY A 170 15.31 14.65 14.46
CA GLY A 170 16.04 15.38 13.41
C GLY A 170 15.85 14.77 12.03
N LEU A 171 16.00 13.45 11.91
CA LEU A 171 15.75 12.72 10.67
C LEU A 171 14.30 12.85 10.22
N LEU A 172 13.35 12.77 11.14
CA LEU A 172 11.93 12.97 10.85
C LEU A 172 11.64 14.38 10.30
N VAL A 173 12.14 15.42 10.96
CA VAL A 173 11.92 16.82 10.55
C VAL A 173 12.55 17.10 9.19
N ILE A 174 13.81 16.67 8.98
CA ILE A 174 14.49 16.83 7.69
C ILE A 174 13.76 16.06 6.60
N GLY A 175 13.37 14.81 6.88
CA GLY A 175 12.60 13.96 5.96
C GLY A 175 11.28 14.59 5.54
N ILE A 176 10.53 15.19 6.47
CA ILE A 176 9.29 15.92 6.17
C ILE A 176 9.58 17.14 5.29
N ILE A 177 10.60 17.94 5.61
CA ILE A 177 10.94 19.14 4.82
C ILE A 177 11.31 18.73 3.39
N VAL A 178 12.20 17.75 3.23
CA VAL A 178 12.63 17.26 1.92
C VAL A 178 11.46 16.65 1.15
N SER A 179 10.63 15.84 1.80
CA SER A 179 9.42 15.26 1.23
C SER A 179 8.47 16.35 0.72
N LYS A 180 8.32 17.46 1.45
CA LYS A 180 7.47 18.59 1.01
C LYS A 180 8.07 19.37 -0.15
N VAL A 181 9.38 19.60 -0.15
CA VAL A 181 10.06 20.24 -1.27
C VAL A 181 9.94 19.40 -2.53
N THR A 182 10.22 18.08 -2.45
CA THR A 182 10.09 17.15 -3.58
C THR A 182 8.64 17.04 -4.05
N TRP A 183 7.68 16.90 -3.14
CA TRP A 183 6.24 16.87 -3.44
C TRP A 183 5.77 18.12 -4.19
N PHE A 184 6.12 19.31 -3.70
CA PHE A 184 5.70 20.58 -4.32
C PHE A 184 6.35 20.77 -5.71
N THR A 185 7.65 20.50 -5.81
CA THR A 185 8.42 20.77 -7.04
C THR A 185 8.13 19.77 -8.14
N SER A 186 8.06 18.48 -7.83
CA SER A 186 7.67 17.44 -8.79
C SER A 186 6.23 17.62 -9.27
N GLY A 187 5.28 17.82 -8.34
CA GLY A 187 3.88 18.04 -8.68
C GLY A 187 3.68 19.24 -9.60
N TYR A 188 4.40 20.34 -9.35
CA TYR A 188 4.34 21.53 -10.23
C TYR A 188 4.95 21.28 -11.61
N VAL A 189 6.10 20.61 -11.70
CA VAL A 189 6.72 20.27 -12.99
C VAL A 189 5.82 19.35 -13.81
N LEU A 190 5.26 18.31 -13.18
CA LEU A 190 4.34 17.37 -13.81
C LEU A 190 3.05 18.07 -14.25
N PHE A 191 2.50 18.95 -13.41
CA PHE A 191 1.36 19.80 -13.78
C PHE A 191 1.66 20.63 -15.03
N ARG A 192 2.84 21.27 -15.12
CA ARG A 192 3.25 22.07 -16.29
C ARG A 192 3.40 21.21 -17.56
N LEU A 193 3.89 19.98 -17.43
CA LEU A 193 4.04 19.05 -18.56
C LEU A 193 2.68 18.51 -19.03
N VAL A 194 1.83 18.11 -18.09
CA VAL A 194 0.61 17.34 -18.37
C VAL A 194 -0.61 18.24 -18.59
N SER A 195 -0.79 19.29 -17.77
CA SER A 195 -1.91 20.23 -17.92
C SER A 195 -1.60 21.33 -18.94
N ASP A 196 -0.47 22.03 -18.81
CA ASP A 196 -0.23 23.20 -19.67
C ASP A 196 0.26 22.81 -21.07
N ARG A 197 1.17 21.83 -21.17
CA ARG A 197 1.73 21.38 -22.46
C ARG A 197 0.90 20.28 -23.12
N GLU A 198 0.40 19.28 -22.39
CA GLU A 198 -0.44 18.22 -22.97
C GLU A 198 -1.94 18.53 -22.96
N GLN A 199 -2.41 19.50 -22.17
CA GLN A 199 -3.82 19.89 -22.10
C GLN A 199 -4.74 18.71 -21.76
N LEU A 200 -4.30 17.84 -20.85
CA LEU A 200 -5.10 16.73 -20.36
C LEU A 200 -6.28 17.23 -19.51
N PRO A 201 -7.41 16.51 -19.48
CA PRO A 201 -8.63 16.99 -18.86
C PRO A 201 -8.64 16.99 -17.33
N PHE A 202 -7.95 16.03 -16.69
CA PHE A 202 -8.07 15.74 -15.26
C PHE A 202 -9.53 15.56 -14.82
N PRO A 203 -10.18 14.43 -15.10
CA PRO A 203 -11.63 14.26 -14.91
C PRO A 203 -12.12 14.41 -13.46
N THR A 204 -11.25 14.16 -12.49
CA THR A 204 -11.53 14.23 -11.04
C THR A 204 -11.28 15.62 -10.43
N ALA A 205 -10.37 16.42 -10.98
CA ALA A 205 -10.05 17.75 -10.44
C ALA A 205 -11.26 18.72 -10.36
N PRO A 206 -12.17 18.78 -11.36
CA PRO A 206 -13.37 19.60 -11.27
C PRO A 206 -14.28 19.26 -10.08
N GLN A 207 -14.29 18.00 -9.63
CA GLN A 207 -15.13 17.57 -8.50
C GLN A 207 -14.72 18.28 -7.20
N ALA A 208 -13.42 18.28 -6.90
CA ALA A 208 -12.88 18.96 -5.71
C ALA A 208 -13.07 20.48 -5.80
N ALA A 209 -12.86 21.07 -6.98
CA ALA A 209 -13.04 22.50 -7.20
C ALA A 209 -14.50 22.95 -7.01
N LEU A 210 -15.46 22.21 -7.59
CA LEU A 210 -16.88 22.51 -7.49
C LEU A 210 -17.40 22.39 -6.05
N GLY A 211 -16.88 21.43 -5.27
CA GLY A 211 -17.21 21.30 -3.84
C GLY A 211 -16.82 22.53 -3.04
N ALA A 212 -15.60 23.05 -3.23
CA ALA A 212 -15.14 24.27 -2.57
C ALA A 212 -15.94 25.52 -3.02
N MET A 213 -16.29 25.59 -4.31
CA MET A 213 -17.14 26.67 -4.83
C MET A 213 -18.56 26.64 -4.26
N ALA A 214 -19.16 25.46 -4.10
CA ALA A 214 -20.51 25.33 -3.52
C ALA A 214 -20.57 25.85 -2.08
N LEU A 215 -19.51 25.63 -1.29
CA LEU A 215 -19.39 26.19 0.07
C LEU A 215 -19.13 27.71 0.06
N ALA A 216 -18.48 28.24 -0.98
CA ALA A 216 -18.23 29.68 -1.12
C ALA A 216 -19.49 30.49 -1.42
N GLU A 217 -20.45 29.92 -2.16
CA GLU A 217 -21.77 30.53 -2.37
C GLU A 217 -22.52 30.70 -1.04
N GLU A 218 -22.46 29.68 -0.19
CA GLU A 218 -23.10 29.71 1.12
C GLU A 218 -22.42 30.68 2.11
N SER A 219 -21.14 31.01 1.93
CA SER A 219 -20.43 32.01 2.75
C SER A 219 -20.89 33.45 2.48
N GLY A 220 -21.73 33.68 1.47
CA GLY A 220 -22.16 35.00 1.02
C GLY A 220 -21.10 35.75 0.21
N SER A 221 -20.05 35.05 -0.25
CA SER A 221 -18.98 35.65 -1.06
C SER A 221 -19.28 35.67 -2.56
N GLU A 222 -20.15 34.78 -3.04
CA GLU A 222 -20.59 34.67 -4.43
C GLU A 222 -22.13 34.66 -4.50
N GLU A 223 -22.69 34.94 -5.68
CA GLU A 223 -24.13 34.84 -5.90
C GLU A 223 -24.63 33.40 -5.74
N GLN A 224 -25.81 33.22 -5.17
CA GLN A 224 -26.42 31.89 -5.01
C GLN A 224 -26.66 31.26 -6.38
N SER A 225 -26.03 30.11 -6.63
CA SER A 225 -26.17 29.36 -7.88
C SER A 225 -26.92 28.04 -7.66
N TRP A 226 -26.93 27.20 -8.69
CA TRP A 226 -27.45 25.83 -8.62
C TRP A 226 -26.60 24.92 -7.70
N LYS A 227 -25.35 25.32 -7.37
CA LYS A 227 -24.40 24.47 -6.65
C LYS A 227 -24.87 24.21 -5.22
N TRP A 228 -25.28 25.25 -4.49
CA TRP A 228 -25.74 25.09 -3.10
C TRP A 228 -26.98 24.18 -2.92
N PRO A 229 -28.09 24.34 -3.69
CA PRO A 229 -29.21 23.41 -3.62
C PRO A 229 -28.82 21.96 -3.96
N CYS A 230 -27.96 21.77 -4.95
CA CYS A 230 -27.47 20.43 -5.30
C CYS A 230 -26.64 19.80 -4.17
N PHE A 231 -25.79 20.61 -3.54
CA PHE A 231 -24.98 20.22 -2.39
C PHE A 231 -25.84 19.81 -1.20
N THR A 232 -26.88 20.59 -0.86
CA THR A 232 -27.77 20.29 0.27
C THR A 232 -28.63 19.04 0.04
N ILE A 233 -29.07 18.77 -1.19
CA ILE A 233 -29.74 17.51 -1.54
C ILE A 233 -28.79 16.32 -1.32
N GLY A 234 -27.56 16.43 -1.80
CA GLY A 234 -26.52 15.43 -1.54
C GLY A 234 -26.33 15.22 -0.03
N GLY A 235 -26.17 16.31 0.72
CA GLY A 235 -26.04 16.29 2.19
C GLY A 235 -27.21 15.61 2.89
N ALA A 236 -28.44 15.88 2.47
CA ALA A 236 -29.63 15.23 3.02
C ALA A 236 -29.64 13.72 2.75
N ILE A 237 -29.29 13.28 1.53
CA ILE A 237 -29.16 11.85 1.22
C ILE A 237 -28.08 11.21 2.09
N GLY A 238 -26.93 11.87 2.24
CA GLY A 238 -25.83 11.42 3.09
C GLY A 238 -26.21 11.30 4.55
N LEU A 239 -26.95 12.28 5.10
CA LEU A 239 -27.46 12.26 6.48
C LEU A 239 -28.45 11.13 6.70
N VAL A 240 -29.45 10.98 5.82
CA VAL A 240 -30.48 9.94 5.94
C VAL A 240 -29.86 8.55 5.83
N PHE A 241 -29.02 8.34 4.82
CA PHE A 241 -28.33 7.06 4.65
C PHE A 241 -27.34 6.79 5.80
N GLY A 242 -26.58 7.80 6.22
CA GLY A 242 -25.67 7.70 7.35
C GLY A 242 -26.40 7.35 8.65
N LEU A 243 -27.60 7.90 8.89
CA LEU A 243 -28.41 7.53 10.05
C LEU A 243 -28.76 6.04 10.03
N ILE A 244 -29.20 5.51 8.89
CA ILE A 244 -29.60 4.10 8.76
C ILE A 244 -28.38 3.17 8.79
N TYR A 245 -27.35 3.48 8.01
CA TYR A 245 -26.21 2.60 7.77
C TYR A 245 -25.14 2.67 8.88
N VAL A 246 -24.89 3.87 9.43
CA VAL A 246 -23.85 4.11 10.44
C VAL A 246 -24.46 4.32 11.82
N ALA A 247 -25.46 5.20 11.96
CA ALA A 247 -25.95 5.57 13.29
C ALA A 247 -26.76 4.47 13.96
N VAL A 248 -27.65 3.77 13.27
CA VAL A 248 -28.43 2.69 13.90
C VAL A 248 -27.52 1.62 14.51
N PRO A 249 -26.55 1.03 13.79
CA PRO A 249 -25.64 0.06 14.39
C PRO A 249 -24.80 0.66 15.52
N ALA A 250 -24.21 1.85 15.31
CA ALA A 250 -23.32 2.47 16.27
C ALA A 250 -24.04 2.89 17.57
N LEU A 251 -25.24 3.49 17.46
CA LEU A 251 -26.01 3.97 18.61
C LEU A 251 -26.72 2.84 19.34
N THR A 252 -27.19 1.80 18.64
CA THR A 252 -27.76 0.61 19.32
C THR A 252 -26.68 -0.15 20.07
N GLU A 253 -25.49 -0.31 19.48
CA GLU A 253 -24.33 -0.84 20.19
C GLU A 253 -23.97 0.05 21.39
N ALA A 254 -23.99 1.38 21.22
CA ALA A 254 -23.70 2.36 22.27
C ALA A 254 -24.70 2.32 23.45
N PHE A 255 -26.00 2.28 23.19
CA PHE A 255 -27.01 2.46 24.24
C PHE A 255 -27.67 1.15 24.68
N ALA A 256 -27.84 0.19 23.78
CA ALA A 256 -28.54 -1.07 24.04
C ALA A 256 -27.59 -2.27 24.22
N GLY A 257 -26.27 -2.10 24.00
CA GLY A 257 -25.27 -3.17 24.11
C GLY A 257 -25.41 -4.28 23.05
N THR A 258 -26.38 -4.17 22.16
CA THR A 258 -26.62 -5.08 21.04
C THR A 258 -26.58 -4.29 19.74
N LYS A 259 -25.79 -4.77 18.79
CA LYS A 259 -25.60 -4.10 17.49
C LYS A 259 -26.73 -4.50 16.55
N VAL A 260 -27.69 -3.59 16.32
CA VAL A 260 -28.75 -3.81 15.34
C VAL A 260 -28.24 -3.41 13.97
N VAL A 261 -28.07 -4.39 13.09
CA VAL A 261 -27.58 -4.19 11.72
C VAL A 261 -28.76 -4.33 10.75
N ILE A 262 -29.20 -3.21 10.17
CA ILE A 262 -30.27 -3.21 9.14
C ILE A 262 -29.70 -3.70 7.80
N LEU A 263 -28.54 -3.14 7.41
CA LEU A 263 -27.80 -3.50 6.20
C LEU A 263 -26.44 -4.09 6.61
N PRO A 264 -26.05 -5.26 6.08
CA PRO A 264 -24.75 -5.87 6.39
C PRO A 264 -23.59 -4.90 6.14
N ASN A 265 -22.74 -4.74 7.15
CA ASN A 265 -21.54 -3.89 7.13
C ASN A 265 -20.34 -4.77 7.52
N PRO A 266 -19.24 -4.84 6.73
CA PRO A 266 -18.97 -4.04 5.51
C PRO A 266 -19.72 -4.49 4.25
N PHE A 267 -20.10 -5.77 4.16
CA PHE A 267 -20.77 -6.36 3.01
C PHE A 267 -21.54 -7.61 3.42
N ALA A 268 -22.46 -8.08 2.59
CA ALA A 268 -23.00 -9.43 2.72
C ALA A 268 -22.11 -10.42 1.97
N ASP A 269 -21.58 -11.39 2.69
CA ASP A 269 -20.78 -12.47 2.11
C ASP A 269 -21.69 -13.59 1.58
N LEU A 270 -21.59 -13.84 0.28
CA LEU A 270 -22.27 -14.92 -0.44
C LEU A 270 -21.29 -16.02 -0.87
N THR A 271 -19.99 -15.86 -0.60
CA THR A 271 -18.92 -16.78 -1.00
C THR A 271 -19.12 -18.19 -0.41
N PRO A 272 -19.46 -18.37 0.87
CA PRO A 272 -19.65 -19.72 1.42
C PRO A 272 -20.79 -20.50 0.74
N VAL A 273 -21.81 -19.78 0.24
CA VAL A 273 -22.99 -20.37 -0.40
C VAL A 273 -22.76 -20.60 -1.89
N LEU A 274 -22.24 -19.59 -2.59
CA LEU A 274 -22.07 -19.60 -4.03
C LEU A 274 -20.73 -20.19 -4.49
N GLY A 275 -19.73 -20.28 -3.59
CA GLY A 275 -18.40 -20.81 -3.86
C GLY A 275 -18.45 -22.26 -4.37
N ARG A 276 -19.43 -23.05 -3.93
CA ARG A 276 -19.65 -24.42 -4.47
C ARG A 276 -19.87 -24.46 -5.99
N PHE A 277 -20.42 -23.38 -6.57
CA PHE A 277 -20.67 -23.29 -8.02
C PHE A 277 -19.66 -22.41 -8.74
N LEU A 278 -19.13 -21.39 -8.05
CA LEU A 278 -18.28 -20.35 -8.64
C LEU A 278 -16.80 -20.49 -8.23
N GLY A 279 -16.43 -21.60 -7.57
CA GLY A 279 -15.07 -21.92 -7.15
C GLY A 279 -14.48 -20.82 -6.25
N GLY A 280 -13.16 -20.62 -6.36
CA GLY A 280 -12.37 -19.58 -5.67
C GLY A 280 -12.71 -18.12 -6.03
N THR A 281 -13.94 -17.83 -6.45
CA THR A 281 -14.44 -16.47 -6.68
C THR A 281 -15.03 -15.94 -5.37
N PRO A 282 -14.42 -14.94 -4.71
CA PRO A 282 -15.10 -14.25 -3.63
C PRO A 282 -16.38 -13.59 -4.17
N ILE A 283 -17.45 -13.56 -3.39
CA ILE A 283 -18.71 -12.87 -3.72
C ILE A 283 -19.21 -12.14 -2.48
N ALA A 284 -18.90 -10.85 -2.37
CA ALA A 284 -19.32 -10.02 -1.23
C ALA A 284 -20.03 -8.75 -1.70
N ILE A 285 -21.34 -8.60 -1.47
CA ILE A 285 -22.08 -7.43 -1.98
C ILE A 285 -22.05 -6.29 -0.94
N PRO A 286 -21.42 -5.13 -1.22
CA PRO A 286 -21.46 -3.97 -0.34
C PRO A 286 -22.79 -3.23 -0.50
N PHE A 287 -23.43 -2.88 0.61
CA PHE A 287 -24.67 -2.10 0.64
C PHE A 287 -24.45 -0.60 0.82
N THR A 288 -23.23 -0.12 0.59
CA THR A 288 -22.89 1.31 0.66
C THR A 288 -23.39 2.05 -0.58
N LEU A 289 -23.86 3.29 -0.41
CA LEU A 289 -24.25 4.13 -1.55
C LEU A 289 -23.05 4.82 -2.21
N SER A 290 -21.90 4.93 -1.54
CA SER A 290 -20.72 5.62 -2.07
C SER A 290 -20.28 5.13 -3.47
N PRO A 291 -20.19 3.82 -3.74
CA PRO A 291 -19.87 3.32 -5.08
C PRO A 291 -20.90 3.71 -6.13
N ILE A 292 -22.19 3.80 -5.78
CA ILE A 292 -23.24 4.26 -6.70
C ILE A 292 -23.00 5.73 -7.08
N PHE A 293 -22.63 6.58 -6.13
CA PHE A 293 -22.28 7.99 -6.40
C PHE A 293 -21.04 8.12 -7.29
N ILE A 294 -20.01 7.29 -7.07
CA ILE A 294 -18.87 7.19 -7.98
C ILE A 294 -19.35 6.79 -9.38
N GLY A 295 -20.25 5.81 -9.45
CA GLY A 295 -20.85 5.35 -10.70
C GLY A 295 -21.64 6.42 -11.46
N LEU A 296 -22.35 7.29 -10.74
CA LEU A 296 -23.11 8.40 -11.32
C LEU A 296 -22.22 9.49 -11.95
N LEU A 297 -20.97 9.57 -11.50
CA LEU A 297 -20.01 10.62 -11.83
C LEU A 297 -18.96 10.17 -12.84
N ALA A 298 -18.38 8.98 -12.63
CA ALA A 298 -17.18 8.53 -13.31
C ALA A 298 -17.43 8.22 -14.80
N PRO A 299 -16.37 8.22 -15.63
CA PRO A 299 -16.48 7.95 -17.06
C PRO A 299 -17.19 6.62 -17.30
N PHE A 300 -18.26 6.64 -18.12
CA PHE A 300 -19.13 5.49 -18.30
C PHE A 300 -18.37 4.32 -18.89
N TRP A 301 -17.53 4.56 -19.90
CA TRP A 301 -16.74 3.49 -20.50
C TRP A 301 -15.69 2.95 -19.53
N GLY A 302 -15.18 3.78 -18.61
CA GLY A 302 -14.29 3.35 -17.53
C GLY A 302 -14.94 2.31 -16.62
N ILE A 303 -16.16 2.60 -16.17
CA ILE A 303 -16.94 1.69 -15.32
C ILE A 303 -17.31 0.41 -16.09
N MET A 304 -17.69 0.52 -17.37
CA MET A 304 -17.97 -0.65 -18.20
C MET A 304 -16.74 -1.55 -18.37
N GLY A 305 -15.56 -0.96 -18.51
CA GLY A 305 -14.29 -1.70 -18.56
C GLY A 305 -14.06 -2.45 -17.24
N ALA A 306 -14.17 -1.76 -16.11
CA ALA A 306 -13.98 -2.36 -14.79
C ALA A 306 -15.01 -3.47 -14.50
N PHE A 307 -16.27 -3.27 -14.87
CA PHE A 307 -17.32 -4.28 -14.80
C PHE A 307 -17.01 -5.49 -15.69
N ALA A 308 -16.50 -5.29 -16.91
CA ALA A 308 -16.09 -6.39 -17.77
C ALA A 308 -14.92 -7.20 -17.18
N ALA A 309 -13.99 -6.55 -16.46
CA ALA A 309 -12.95 -7.24 -15.72
C ALA A 309 -13.52 -8.10 -14.57
N VAL A 310 -14.50 -7.57 -13.83
CA VAL A 310 -15.22 -8.32 -12.78
C VAL A 310 -15.92 -9.55 -13.33
N VAL A 311 -16.65 -9.39 -14.44
CA VAL A 311 -17.30 -10.53 -15.11
C VAL A 311 -16.27 -11.53 -15.59
N SER A 312 -15.15 -11.08 -16.14
CA SER A 312 -14.06 -11.97 -16.58
C SER A 312 -13.50 -12.78 -15.42
N PHE A 313 -13.31 -12.16 -14.25
CA PHE A 313 -12.88 -12.87 -13.05
C PHE A 313 -13.89 -13.91 -12.56
N ILE A 314 -15.18 -13.56 -12.50
CA ILE A 314 -16.25 -14.49 -12.08
C ILE A 314 -16.32 -15.72 -13.01
N VAL A 315 -15.97 -15.55 -14.29
CA VAL A 315 -15.96 -16.64 -15.27
C VAL A 315 -14.64 -17.42 -15.26
N ILE A 316 -13.49 -16.74 -15.13
CA ILE A 316 -12.16 -17.34 -15.22
C ILE A 316 -11.79 -18.08 -13.93
N SER A 317 -12.14 -17.56 -12.76
CA SER A 317 -11.79 -18.18 -11.47
C SER A 317 -12.33 -19.62 -11.31
N PRO A 318 -13.61 -19.95 -11.63
CA PRO A 318 -14.06 -21.34 -11.64
C PRO A 318 -13.26 -22.22 -12.61
N MET A 319 -12.88 -21.70 -13.78
CA MET A 319 -12.06 -22.44 -14.74
C MET A 319 -10.66 -22.70 -14.19
N LEU A 320 -10.02 -21.71 -13.58
CA LEU A 320 -8.70 -21.85 -12.96
C LEU A 320 -8.72 -22.86 -11.81
N HIS A 321 -9.78 -22.86 -11.00
CA HIS A 321 -9.97 -23.86 -9.95
C HIS A 321 -10.08 -25.27 -10.54
N HIS A 322 -10.88 -25.44 -11.59
CA HIS A 322 -11.02 -26.75 -12.26
C HIS A 322 -9.72 -27.26 -12.90
N TYR A 323 -8.80 -26.36 -13.28
CA TYR A 323 -7.47 -26.73 -13.78
C TYR A 323 -6.41 -26.84 -12.66
N GLY A 324 -6.78 -26.88 -11.38
CA GLY A 324 -5.84 -27.04 -10.26
C GLY A 324 -4.97 -25.82 -9.93
N MET A 325 -5.23 -24.64 -10.53
CA MET A 325 -4.40 -23.43 -10.33
C MET A 325 -4.65 -22.72 -9.00
N MET A 326 -5.65 -23.12 -8.23
CA MET A 326 -6.01 -22.53 -6.92
C MET A 326 -6.20 -23.61 -5.85
N PRO A 327 -5.13 -24.36 -5.50
CA PRO A 327 -5.21 -25.52 -4.63
C PRO A 327 -5.53 -25.19 -3.16
N ARG A 328 -5.24 -23.96 -2.68
CA ARG A 328 -5.50 -23.57 -1.29
C ARG A 328 -6.97 -23.30 -1.01
N TRP A 329 -7.78 -23.05 -2.04
CA TRP A 329 -9.17 -22.68 -1.84
C TRP A 329 -10.03 -23.91 -1.62
N VAL A 330 -10.86 -23.89 -0.58
CA VAL A 330 -11.83 -24.97 -0.32
C VAL A 330 -13.25 -24.42 -0.20
N PRO A 331 -14.27 -25.20 -0.59
CA PRO A 331 -15.66 -24.80 -0.43
C PRO A 331 -15.99 -24.52 1.05
N GLY A 332 -16.54 -23.33 1.31
CA GLY A 332 -16.92 -22.89 2.66
C GLY A 332 -16.04 -21.77 3.23
N MET A 333 -14.91 -21.45 2.60
CA MET A 333 -14.13 -20.25 2.90
C MET A 333 -14.98 -18.98 2.71
N ASP A 334 -14.76 -17.99 3.58
CA ASP A 334 -15.39 -16.68 3.46
C ASP A 334 -14.79 -15.85 2.30
N ALA A 335 -15.39 -14.71 1.96
CA ALA A 335 -14.91 -13.85 0.87
C ALA A 335 -13.47 -13.38 1.08
N VAL A 336 -13.07 -13.11 2.32
CA VAL A 336 -11.76 -12.51 2.64
C VAL A 336 -10.67 -13.57 2.53
N GLN A 337 -10.88 -14.73 3.13
CA GLN A 337 -10.02 -15.90 3.02
C GLN A 337 -9.90 -16.32 1.56
N THR A 338 -11.01 -16.41 0.82
CA THR A 338 -11.00 -16.74 -0.61
C THR A 338 -10.17 -15.73 -1.41
N GLN A 339 -10.29 -14.44 -1.11
CA GLN A 339 -9.50 -13.41 -1.77
C GLN A 339 -8.00 -13.53 -1.45
N ILE A 340 -7.64 -13.87 -0.22
CA ILE A 340 -6.24 -14.10 0.18
C ILE A 340 -5.69 -15.36 -0.50
N THR A 341 -6.38 -16.49 -0.41
CA THR A 341 -5.91 -17.77 -0.96
C THR A 341 -5.83 -17.75 -2.48
N ALA A 342 -6.90 -17.35 -3.17
CA ALA A 342 -6.89 -17.18 -4.64
C ALA A 342 -5.92 -16.07 -5.08
N GLY A 343 -5.73 -15.06 -4.23
CA GLY A 343 -4.75 -13.99 -4.41
C GLY A 343 -3.31 -14.52 -4.42
N VAL A 344 -2.94 -15.34 -3.45
CA VAL A 344 -1.61 -15.97 -3.34
C VAL A 344 -1.39 -16.98 -4.47
N ASP A 345 -2.40 -17.78 -4.80
CA ASP A 345 -2.23 -18.87 -5.76
C ASP A 345 -2.07 -18.37 -7.21
N PHE A 346 -2.88 -17.39 -7.64
CA PHE A 346 -2.89 -16.96 -9.05
C PHE A 346 -2.99 -15.43 -9.24
N TRP A 347 -3.92 -14.77 -8.57
CA TRP A 347 -4.32 -13.41 -8.98
C TRP A 347 -3.29 -12.32 -8.67
N SER A 348 -2.51 -12.43 -7.59
CA SER A 348 -1.48 -11.43 -7.27
C SER A 348 -0.29 -11.48 -8.24
N PRO A 349 0.30 -12.65 -8.56
CA PRO A 349 1.30 -12.75 -9.63
C PRO A 349 0.77 -12.27 -11.00
N PHE A 350 -0.48 -12.60 -11.34
CA PHE A 350 -1.12 -12.16 -12.58
C PHE A 350 -1.28 -10.64 -12.64
N ALA A 351 -1.83 -10.02 -11.58
CA ALA A 351 -2.00 -8.57 -11.48
C ALA A 351 -0.65 -7.82 -11.54
N MET A 352 0.42 -8.39 -10.98
CA MET A 352 1.76 -7.84 -11.12
C MET A 352 2.24 -7.83 -12.59
N GLY A 353 1.99 -8.91 -13.33
CA GLY A 353 2.24 -8.94 -14.78
C GLY A 353 1.46 -7.87 -15.55
N VAL A 354 0.19 -7.68 -15.20
CA VAL A 354 -0.69 -6.67 -15.81
C VAL A 354 -0.21 -5.25 -15.52
N THR A 355 0.18 -4.94 -14.28
CA THR A 355 0.73 -3.61 -13.92
C THR A 355 2.06 -3.31 -14.61
N LEU A 356 2.92 -4.32 -14.79
CA LEU A 356 4.15 -4.19 -15.57
C LEU A 356 3.85 -3.90 -17.05
N ALA A 357 2.84 -4.55 -17.63
CA ALA A 357 2.39 -4.27 -18.99
C ALA A 357 1.85 -2.84 -19.14
N LEU A 358 1.11 -2.34 -18.15
CA LEU A 358 0.65 -0.95 -18.15
C LEU A 358 1.81 0.05 -18.15
N ALA A 359 2.84 -0.21 -17.34
CA ALA A 359 4.04 0.61 -17.33
C ALA A 359 4.70 0.61 -18.73
N LEU A 360 4.89 -0.57 -19.34
CA LEU A 360 5.46 -0.70 -20.69
C LEU A 360 4.62 -0.01 -21.76
N ILE A 361 3.29 -0.19 -21.76
CA ILE A 361 2.37 0.45 -22.71
C ILE A 361 2.46 1.97 -22.56
N SER A 362 2.47 2.46 -21.33
CA SER A 362 2.58 3.89 -21.04
C SER A 362 3.93 4.43 -21.54
N PHE A 363 5.04 3.70 -21.34
CA PHE A 363 6.33 4.08 -21.91
C PHE A 363 6.28 4.17 -23.43
N VAL A 364 5.78 3.13 -24.10
CA VAL A 364 5.67 3.12 -25.56
C VAL A 364 4.81 4.29 -26.07
N GLN A 365 3.70 4.61 -25.39
CA GLN A 365 2.85 5.75 -25.73
C GLN A 365 3.58 7.08 -25.57
N VAL A 366 4.36 7.25 -24.50
CA VAL A 366 5.17 8.45 -24.26
C VAL A 366 6.24 8.61 -25.33
N PHE A 367 7.01 7.56 -25.62
CA PHE A 367 8.04 7.58 -26.67
C PHE A 367 7.46 7.87 -28.06
N ARG A 368 6.31 7.25 -28.40
CA ARG A 368 5.62 7.52 -29.68
C ARG A 368 5.13 8.97 -29.75
N SER A 369 4.47 9.46 -28.70
CA SER A 369 3.96 10.85 -28.65
C SER A 369 5.10 11.87 -28.73
N GLY A 370 6.24 11.58 -28.11
CA GLY A 370 7.45 12.41 -28.18
C GLY A 370 8.04 12.46 -29.60
N LYS A 371 8.08 11.32 -30.29
CA LYS A 371 8.57 11.21 -31.67
C LYS A 371 7.64 11.90 -32.67
N GLU A 372 6.33 11.70 -32.55
CA GLU A 372 5.32 12.38 -33.38
C GLU A 372 5.42 13.91 -33.22
N ARG A 373 5.58 14.41 -31.99
CA ARG A 373 5.78 15.86 -31.77
C ARG A 373 7.12 16.41 -32.23
N ALA A 374 8.20 15.63 -32.17
CA ALA A 374 9.48 16.05 -32.74
C ALA A 374 9.33 16.23 -34.26
N GLN A 375 8.59 15.31 -34.90
CA GLN A 375 8.28 15.40 -36.32
C GLN A 375 7.32 16.55 -36.63
N ASP A 376 6.28 16.78 -35.81
CA ASP A 376 5.35 17.91 -35.97
C ASP A 376 6.07 19.25 -35.79
N LYS A 377 6.99 19.38 -34.82
CA LYS A 377 7.83 20.57 -34.65
C LYS A 377 8.76 20.81 -35.83
N ASP A 378 9.42 19.75 -36.32
CA ASP A 378 10.26 19.85 -37.52
C ASP A 378 9.44 20.23 -38.76
N HIS A 379 8.14 19.91 -38.78
CA HIS A 379 7.20 20.27 -39.84
C HIS A 379 6.66 21.70 -39.67
N GLU A 380 6.37 22.13 -38.44
CA GLU A 380 5.95 23.49 -38.06
C GLU A 380 7.08 24.53 -38.28
N GLU A 381 8.33 24.19 -37.95
CA GLU A 381 9.51 25.03 -38.22
C GLU A 381 9.75 25.21 -39.74
N LYS A 382 9.35 24.23 -40.55
CA LYS A 382 9.46 24.30 -42.03
C LYS A 382 8.28 24.98 -42.72
N HIS A 383 7.09 25.02 -42.10
CA HIS A 383 5.87 25.57 -42.71
C HIS A 383 5.35 26.88 -42.11
N GLY A 384 6.01 27.43 -41.08
CA GLY A 384 5.83 28.82 -40.64
C GLY A 384 4.37 29.20 -40.36
N GLN A 385 3.84 28.78 -39.21
CA GLN A 385 2.61 29.33 -38.64
C GLN A 385 2.87 30.00 -37.30
N ASP A 386 2.25 31.17 -37.15
CA ASP A 386 2.30 32.13 -36.05
C ASP A 386 2.27 31.49 -34.65
N HIS A 387 3.25 31.83 -33.81
CA HIS A 387 3.06 31.74 -32.37
C HIS A 387 2.08 32.83 -31.95
N ASP A 388 0.85 32.46 -31.58
CA ASP A 388 -0.18 33.37 -31.06
C ASP A 388 0.45 34.35 -30.04
N THR A 389 0.48 35.64 -30.37
CA THR A 389 0.88 36.70 -29.44
C THR A 389 -0.11 36.76 -28.27
N CYS A 390 0.40 37.04 -27.07
CA CYS A 390 -0.43 37.18 -25.88
C CYS A 390 -1.62 38.14 -26.12
N ARG A 391 -2.84 37.69 -25.83
CA ARG A 391 -4.10 38.44 -25.99
C ARG A 391 -4.23 39.64 -25.04
N HIS A 392 -3.27 39.84 -24.14
CA HIS A 392 -3.23 41.03 -23.27
C HIS A 392 -2.86 42.26 -24.09
N ARG A 393 -3.66 43.33 -23.96
CA ARG A 393 -3.62 44.54 -24.81
C ARG A 393 -2.23 45.19 -24.89
N ASP A 394 -1.42 45.04 -23.84
CA ASP A 394 -0.08 45.61 -23.70
C ASP A 394 1.08 44.61 -23.80
N CYS A 395 0.84 43.37 -24.27
CA CYS A 395 1.86 42.32 -24.28
C CYS A 395 2.03 41.63 -25.64
N GLN A 396 3.19 41.82 -26.27
CA GLN A 396 3.57 41.13 -27.51
C GLN A 396 4.39 39.86 -27.28
N SER A 397 4.54 39.40 -26.04
CA SER A 397 5.24 38.13 -25.78
C SER A 397 4.42 36.93 -26.26
N GLN A 398 5.10 35.85 -26.63
CA GLN A 398 4.46 34.62 -27.08
C GLN A 398 3.48 34.09 -26.02
N SER A 399 2.28 33.73 -26.44
CA SER A 399 1.34 33.06 -25.55
C SER A 399 1.86 31.66 -25.22
N GLN A 400 1.99 31.37 -23.93
CA GLN A 400 2.47 30.07 -23.46
C GLN A 400 1.31 29.20 -22.99
N VAL A 401 0.22 29.81 -22.52
CA VAL A 401 -0.95 29.11 -22.00
C VAL A 401 -2.22 29.89 -22.39
N ARG A 402 -3.16 29.24 -23.09
CA ARG A 402 -4.50 29.76 -23.44
C ARG A 402 -4.51 31.16 -24.08
N GLY A 403 -3.54 31.45 -24.94
CA GLY A 403 -3.45 32.76 -25.60
C GLY A 403 -2.95 33.89 -24.70
N TYR A 404 -2.48 33.62 -23.47
CA TYR A 404 -1.83 34.59 -22.58
C TYR A 404 -0.37 34.17 -22.28
N CYS A 405 0.46 35.14 -21.89
CA CYS A 405 1.77 34.85 -21.33
C CYS A 405 1.69 34.72 -19.79
N LEU A 406 2.56 33.90 -19.21
CA LEU A 406 2.55 33.59 -17.76
C LEU A 406 2.66 34.85 -16.88
N LYS A 407 3.39 35.86 -17.37
CA LYS A 407 3.57 37.13 -16.64
C LYS A 407 2.26 37.90 -16.46
N HIS A 408 1.37 37.87 -17.46
CA HIS A 408 0.10 38.61 -17.43
C HIS A 408 -1.07 37.78 -16.90
N LEU A 409 -0.93 36.46 -16.84
CA LEU A 409 -1.92 35.58 -16.19
C LEU A 409 -1.91 35.73 -14.66
N ASN A 410 -0.83 36.27 -14.08
CA ASN A 410 -0.61 36.51 -12.65
C ASN A 410 -0.94 35.30 -11.73
N ARG A 411 -0.82 34.08 -12.27
CA ARG A 411 -1.12 32.80 -11.61
C ARG A 411 -0.12 32.41 -10.50
N GLY A 412 1.01 33.12 -10.44
CA GLY A 412 2.07 32.88 -9.46
C GLY A 412 3.02 31.73 -9.84
N ASP A 413 3.26 31.53 -11.14
CA ASP A 413 4.13 30.46 -11.68
C ASP A 413 5.59 30.54 -11.21
N PHE A 414 6.21 29.36 -11.07
CA PHE A 414 7.61 29.21 -10.67
C PHE A 414 8.50 28.89 -11.88
N PRO A 415 9.76 29.35 -11.90
CA PRO A 415 10.71 28.93 -12.92
C PRO A 415 10.95 27.42 -12.86
N LEU A 416 10.71 26.72 -13.97
CA LEU A 416 10.82 25.25 -14.06
C LEU A 416 12.20 24.73 -13.63
N TRP A 417 13.28 25.45 -13.97
CA TRP A 417 14.64 25.03 -13.62
C TRP A 417 14.87 24.97 -12.10
N ILE A 418 14.24 25.87 -11.33
CA ILE A 418 14.32 25.86 -9.86
C ILE A 418 13.63 24.60 -9.32
N CYS A 419 12.43 24.31 -9.82
CA CYS A 419 11.68 23.12 -9.40
C CYS A 419 12.43 21.83 -9.74
N VAL A 420 12.99 21.73 -10.95
CA VAL A 420 13.80 20.57 -11.35
C VAL A 420 15.05 20.44 -10.48
N THR A 421 15.76 21.53 -10.23
CA THR A 421 16.97 21.51 -9.36
C THR A 421 16.63 21.08 -7.94
N LEU A 422 15.58 21.65 -7.35
CA LEU A 422 15.12 21.29 -5.99
C LEU A 422 14.63 19.84 -5.92
N PHE A 423 14.02 19.33 -6.99
CA PHE A 423 13.66 17.92 -7.10
C PHE A 423 14.91 17.03 -7.08
N PHE A 424 15.95 17.33 -7.88
CA PHE A 424 17.20 16.57 -7.88
C PHE A 424 17.92 16.63 -6.53
N VAL A 425 17.93 17.79 -5.87
CA VAL A 425 18.48 17.95 -4.51
C VAL A 425 17.69 17.11 -3.50
N GLY A 426 16.37 17.10 -3.59
CA GLY A 426 15.51 16.30 -2.71
C GLY A 426 15.60 14.80 -3.00
N ALA A 427 15.80 14.39 -4.26
CA ALA A 427 16.03 13.00 -4.64
C ALA A 427 17.42 12.51 -4.22
N ALA A 428 18.40 13.41 -4.05
CA ALA A 428 19.71 13.06 -3.50
C ALA A 428 19.67 12.78 -1.99
N TYR A 429 18.71 13.33 -1.24
CA TYR A 429 18.57 13.12 0.20
C TYR A 429 18.48 11.63 0.61
N PRO A 430 17.56 10.81 0.07
CA PRO A 430 17.51 9.40 0.43
C PRO A 430 18.81 8.67 0.05
N ILE A 431 19.47 9.05 -1.05
CA ILE A 431 20.76 8.45 -1.47
C ILE A 431 21.86 8.76 -0.46
N ILE A 432 21.96 10.02 -0.03
CA ILE A 432 22.91 10.46 1.00
C ILE A 432 22.61 9.72 2.30
N LEU A 433 21.35 9.72 2.74
CA LEU A 433 20.93 9.07 3.97
C LEU A 433 21.26 7.58 3.97
N ALA A 434 20.96 6.90 2.86
CA ALA A 434 21.26 5.49 2.65
C ALA A 434 22.77 5.24 2.82
N LYS A 435 23.63 6.00 2.12
CA LYS A 435 25.09 5.79 2.17
C LYS A 435 25.69 6.17 3.52
N THR A 436 25.13 7.16 4.21
CA THR A 436 25.61 7.59 5.53
C THR A 436 25.20 6.65 6.65
N LEU A 437 23.97 6.12 6.62
CA LEU A 437 23.46 5.21 7.66
C LEU A 437 23.94 3.77 7.44
N PHE A 438 24.11 3.36 6.19
CA PHE A 438 24.47 1.98 5.84
C PHE A 438 25.70 1.91 4.93
N PRO A 439 26.88 2.38 5.38
CA PRO A 439 28.06 2.49 4.53
C PRO A 439 28.58 1.14 4.02
N VAL A 440 28.45 0.08 4.82
CA VAL A 440 28.88 -1.30 4.53
C VAL A 440 27.91 -1.99 3.58
N LEU A 441 26.60 -1.85 3.83
CA LEU A 441 25.53 -2.43 3.02
C LEU A 441 25.53 -1.88 1.59
N ILE A 442 25.73 -0.56 1.45
CA ILE A 442 25.61 0.11 0.15
C ILE A 442 26.93 0.01 -0.60
N THR A 443 27.07 -1.14 -1.26
CA THR A 443 28.08 -1.39 -2.28
C THR A 443 27.90 -0.45 -3.48
N THR A 444 28.93 -0.34 -4.32
CA THR A 444 28.88 0.48 -5.54
C THR A 444 27.72 0.07 -6.48
N GLY A 445 27.43 -1.24 -6.56
CA GLY A 445 26.32 -1.75 -7.36
C GLY A 445 24.96 -1.32 -6.81
N MET A 446 24.77 -1.41 -5.50
CA MET A 446 23.53 -0.98 -4.84
C MET A 446 23.33 0.54 -4.93
N LEU A 447 24.40 1.33 -4.81
CA LEU A 447 24.33 2.78 -5.01
C LEU A 447 23.89 3.13 -6.43
N LEU A 448 24.43 2.43 -7.44
CA LEU A 448 24.03 2.60 -8.84
C LEU A 448 22.56 2.24 -9.04
N LEU A 449 22.08 1.15 -8.44
CA LEU A 449 20.67 0.78 -8.46
C LEU A 449 19.78 1.88 -7.85
N ILE A 450 20.13 2.40 -6.67
CA ILE A 450 19.37 3.49 -6.03
C ILE A 450 19.40 4.75 -6.89
N MET A 451 20.52 5.08 -7.54
CA MET A 451 20.58 6.23 -8.46
C MET A 451 19.69 6.05 -9.69
N ILE A 452 19.68 4.86 -10.30
CA ILE A 452 18.76 4.53 -11.40
C ILE A 452 17.32 4.66 -10.91
N MET A 453 17.03 4.17 -9.71
CA MET A 453 15.69 4.29 -9.13
C MET A 453 15.29 5.76 -8.90
N ALA A 454 16.19 6.58 -8.35
CA ALA A 454 15.94 7.98 -8.01
C ALA A 454 15.80 8.90 -9.23
N PHE A 455 16.68 8.74 -10.22
CA PHE A 455 16.83 9.71 -11.31
C PHE A 455 16.27 9.22 -12.65
N VAL A 456 16.04 7.92 -12.80
CA VAL A 456 15.43 7.34 -14.01
C VAL A 456 14.03 6.85 -13.69
N TYR A 457 13.89 5.88 -12.78
CA TYR A 457 12.61 5.23 -12.52
C TYR A 457 11.58 6.20 -11.90
N ALA A 458 11.91 6.89 -10.81
CA ALA A 458 10.95 7.73 -10.09
C ALA A 458 10.39 8.89 -10.93
N PRO A 459 11.20 9.70 -11.66
CA PRO A 459 10.67 10.76 -12.52
C PRO A 459 9.84 10.21 -13.67
N LEU A 460 10.28 9.09 -14.24
CA LEU A 460 9.64 8.43 -15.37
C LEU A 460 8.27 7.85 -14.97
N MET A 461 8.20 7.16 -13.82
CA MET A 461 6.95 6.67 -13.24
C MET A 461 6.04 7.82 -12.81
N SER A 462 6.60 8.88 -12.23
CA SER A 462 5.82 10.07 -11.87
C SER A 462 5.19 10.74 -13.08
N PHE A 463 5.89 10.76 -14.21
CA PHE A 463 5.33 11.26 -15.47
C PHE A 463 4.23 10.36 -16.03
N VAL A 464 4.44 9.05 -16.06
CA VAL A 464 3.43 8.08 -16.48
C VAL A 464 2.18 8.20 -15.61
N SER A 465 2.36 8.18 -14.29
CA SER A 465 1.29 8.27 -13.31
C SER A 465 0.52 9.59 -13.43
N ALA A 466 1.21 10.75 -13.52
CA ALA A 466 0.55 12.05 -13.75
C ALA A 466 -0.24 12.11 -15.07
N ARG A 467 0.27 11.50 -16.14
CA ARG A 467 -0.44 11.44 -17.43
C ARG A 467 -1.69 10.57 -17.33
N LEU A 468 -1.59 9.44 -16.64
CA LEU A 468 -2.72 8.55 -16.42
C LEU A 468 -3.79 9.17 -15.54
N ASP A 469 -3.38 9.92 -14.53
CA ASP A 469 -4.27 10.72 -13.71
C ASP A 469 -4.96 11.82 -14.53
N GLY A 470 -4.19 12.52 -15.37
CA GLY A 470 -4.73 13.49 -16.31
C GLY A 470 -5.72 12.92 -17.33
N LEU A 471 -5.53 11.66 -17.77
CA LEU A 471 -6.42 10.99 -18.73
C LEU A 471 -7.62 10.30 -18.06
N VAL A 472 -7.37 9.58 -16.98
CA VAL A 472 -8.28 8.58 -16.39
C VAL A 472 -8.77 8.99 -15.01
N GLY A 473 -8.06 9.88 -14.31
CA GLY A 473 -8.30 10.22 -12.90
C GLY A 473 -7.87 9.10 -11.95
N ARG A 474 -6.89 8.27 -12.37
CA ARG A 474 -6.31 7.20 -11.56
C ARG A 474 -4.80 7.17 -11.74
N ASN A 475 -4.08 7.06 -10.63
CA ASN A 475 -2.65 6.84 -10.57
C ASN A 475 -2.33 5.33 -10.61
N ILE A 476 -1.13 4.96 -11.08
CA ILE A 476 -0.64 3.58 -11.05
C ILE A 476 0.59 3.52 -10.17
N ALA A 477 0.51 2.70 -9.12
CA ALA A 477 1.66 2.28 -8.34
C ALA A 477 1.92 0.79 -8.59
N ILE A 478 3.18 0.42 -8.80
CA ILE A 478 3.59 -0.98 -8.87
C ILE A 478 3.54 -1.54 -7.44
N PRO A 479 2.68 -2.54 -7.14
CA PRO A 479 2.62 -3.13 -5.80
C PRO A 479 3.95 -3.78 -5.43
N HIS A 480 4.29 -3.75 -4.14
CA HIS A 480 5.45 -4.44 -3.57
C HIS A 480 6.81 -4.12 -4.21
N LEU A 481 6.97 -2.98 -4.88
CA LEU A 481 8.22 -2.62 -5.52
C LEU A 481 9.39 -2.52 -4.53
N HIS A 482 9.15 -1.95 -3.35
CA HIS A 482 10.16 -1.81 -2.31
C HIS A 482 10.59 -3.18 -1.81
N GLU A 483 9.62 -4.02 -1.43
CA GLU A 483 9.81 -5.40 -1.00
C GLU A 483 10.57 -6.20 -2.06
N ALA A 484 10.12 -6.16 -3.31
CA ALA A 484 10.77 -6.87 -4.42
C ALA A 484 12.22 -6.42 -4.62
N THR A 485 12.50 -5.11 -4.53
CA THR A 485 13.88 -4.61 -4.65
C THR A 485 14.74 -5.13 -3.51
N VAL A 486 14.22 -5.12 -2.27
CA VAL A 486 14.90 -5.65 -1.09
C VAL A 486 15.24 -7.14 -1.29
N PHE A 487 14.29 -7.97 -1.70
CA PHE A 487 14.53 -9.40 -1.94
C PHE A 487 15.49 -9.67 -3.10
N LEU A 488 15.41 -8.91 -4.20
CA LEU A 488 16.31 -9.04 -5.34
C LEU A 488 17.76 -8.67 -5.03
N THR A 489 18.02 -7.91 -3.95
CA THR A 489 19.39 -7.65 -3.51
C THR A 489 20.06 -8.90 -2.94
N GLY A 490 19.29 -9.90 -2.51
CA GLY A 490 19.81 -11.08 -1.81
C GLY A 490 20.42 -10.78 -0.44
N TYR A 491 20.34 -9.52 0.05
CA TYR A 491 20.92 -9.15 1.33
C TYR A 491 20.15 -9.81 2.47
N ARG A 492 20.91 -10.43 3.38
CA ARG A 492 20.40 -11.04 4.59
C ARG A 492 20.63 -10.10 5.77
N GLY A 493 19.55 -9.67 6.40
CA GLY A 493 19.60 -8.74 7.53
C GLY A 493 18.40 -7.80 7.57
N VAL A 494 18.26 -7.08 8.67
CA VAL A 494 17.13 -6.15 8.90
C VAL A 494 17.41 -4.77 8.30
N GLU A 495 18.68 -4.41 8.15
CA GLU A 495 19.14 -3.08 7.77
C GLU A 495 18.60 -2.63 6.41
N ILE A 496 18.46 -3.57 5.47
CA ILE A 496 17.99 -3.31 4.10
C ILE A 496 16.57 -2.75 4.05
N TRP A 497 15.71 -3.12 5.01
CA TRP A 497 14.33 -2.62 5.10
C TRP A 497 14.26 -1.14 5.43
N PHE A 498 15.31 -0.60 6.04
CA PHE A 498 15.40 0.80 6.41
C PHE A 498 16.16 1.65 5.39
N VAL A 499 16.69 1.03 4.34
CA VAL A 499 17.32 1.77 3.25
C VAL A 499 16.22 2.53 2.49
N PRO A 500 16.30 3.87 2.44
CA PRO A 500 15.31 4.66 1.72
C PRO A 500 15.49 4.47 0.21
N LEU A 501 14.75 3.52 -0.37
CA LEU A 501 14.71 3.34 -1.82
C LEU A 501 13.96 4.53 -2.44
N ALA A 502 14.67 5.32 -3.24
CA ALA A 502 14.18 6.55 -3.87
C ALA A 502 13.21 6.29 -5.05
N GLY A 503 12.24 5.38 -4.86
CA GLY A 503 11.28 4.94 -5.88
C GLY A 503 9.89 5.58 -5.76
N SER A 504 9.73 6.66 -4.98
CA SER A 504 8.44 7.28 -4.73
C SER A 504 7.83 7.90 -5.99
N ASP A 505 6.55 7.60 -6.24
CA ASP A 505 5.75 8.20 -7.30
C ASP A 505 5.15 9.53 -6.84
N PHE A 506 5.31 10.58 -7.66
CA PHE A 506 4.76 11.92 -7.42
C PHE A 506 3.66 12.32 -8.41
N GLY A 507 3.18 11.39 -9.24
CA GLY A 507 2.24 11.65 -10.33
C GLY A 507 0.94 12.31 -9.91
N GLY A 508 0.29 11.78 -8.87
CA GLY A 508 -1.00 12.28 -8.38
C GLY A 508 -0.96 13.71 -7.82
N ASN A 509 0.23 14.27 -7.60
CA ASN A 509 0.35 15.65 -7.13
C ASN A 509 -0.02 16.68 -8.21
N ALA A 510 0.05 16.29 -9.50
CA ALA A 510 -0.32 17.17 -10.61
C ALA A 510 -1.80 17.58 -10.57
N GLU A 511 -2.69 16.69 -10.11
CA GLU A 511 -4.11 16.97 -9.94
C GLU A 511 -4.36 18.13 -8.97
N ILE A 512 -3.64 18.18 -7.84
CA ILE A 512 -3.82 19.23 -6.83
C ILE A 512 -3.52 20.61 -7.43
N PHE A 513 -2.46 20.73 -8.22
CA PHE A 513 -2.16 21.98 -8.95
C PHE A 513 -3.22 22.32 -9.99
N ARG A 514 -3.86 21.31 -10.60
CA ARG A 514 -5.01 21.51 -11.48
C ARG A 514 -6.25 21.99 -10.72
N VAL A 515 -6.55 21.46 -9.54
CA VAL A 515 -7.65 21.95 -8.69
C VAL A 515 -7.41 23.41 -8.28
N ILE A 516 -6.16 23.77 -7.96
CA ILE A 516 -5.76 25.16 -7.65
C ILE A 516 -5.99 26.08 -8.85
N GLU A 517 -5.68 25.59 -10.06
CA GLU A 517 -5.99 26.32 -11.29
C GLU A 517 -7.48 26.60 -11.43
N LEU A 518 -8.31 25.56 -11.26
CA LEU A 518 -9.75 25.63 -11.45
C LEU A 518 -10.44 26.51 -10.41
N THR A 519 -9.91 26.58 -9.19
CA THR A 519 -10.41 27.46 -8.12
C THR A 519 -9.96 28.92 -8.27
N GLY A 520 -9.02 29.20 -9.17
CA GLY A 520 -8.49 30.56 -9.40
C GLY A 520 -7.63 31.06 -8.23
N MET A 521 -6.93 30.17 -7.53
CA MET A 521 -6.00 30.54 -6.46
C MET A 521 -4.56 30.63 -7.00
N ASN A 522 -3.82 31.63 -6.53
CA ASN A 522 -2.39 31.77 -6.82
C ASN A 522 -1.56 30.61 -6.25
N PHE A 523 -0.65 30.05 -7.05
CA PHE A 523 0.24 28.97 -6.59
C PHE A 523 1.17 29.39 -5.44
N ARG A 524 1.52 30.68 -5.37
CA ARG A 524 2.30 31.23 -4.24
C ARG A 524 1.56 31.12 -2.91
N SER A 525 0.22 31.14 -2.92
CA SER A 525 -0.59 30.97 -1.70
C SER A 525 -0.42 29.57 -1.11
N LEU A 526 -0.34 28.53 -1.97
CA LEU A 526 -0.06 27.16 -1.52
C LEU A 526 1.33 27.08 -0.86
N LEU A 527 2.36 27.65 -1.50
CA LEU A 527 3.72 27.64 -0.94
C LEU A 527 3.79 28.35 0.42
N LYS A 528 3.16 29.52 0.55
CA LYS A 528 3.08 30.25 1.83
C LYS A 528 2.36 29.43 2.90
N ALA A 529 1.27 28.76 2.53
CA ALA A 529 0.52 27.91 3.44
C ALA A 529 1.35 26.72 3.93
N GLU A 530 2.06 26.01 3.05
CA GLU A 530 2.94 24.90 3.45
C GLU A 530 4.08 25.34 4.37
N LEU A 531 4.74 26.47 4.05
CA LEU A 531 5.84 27.00 4.87
C LEU A 531 5.42 27.33 6.30
N ILE A 532 4.16 27.73 6.51
CA ILE A 532 3.62 28.07 7.84
C ILE A 532 3.00 26.84 8.50
N MET A 533 2.35 25.99 7.73
CA MET A 533 1.68 24.80 8.24
C MET A 533 2.67 23.78 8.79
N VAL A 534 3.79 23.51 8.10
CA VAL A 534 4.80 22.53 8.55
C VAL A 534 5.30 22.79 9.98
N PRO A 535 5.80 23.99 10.35
CA PRO A 535 6.27 24.24 11.72
C PRO A 535 5.12 24.23 12.74
N ILE A 536 3.93 24.72 12.38
CA ILE A 536 2.76 24.68 13.27
C ILE A 536 2.36 23.24 13.58
N VAL A 537 2.32 22.37 12.57
CA VAL A 537 2.02 20.94 12.72
C VAL A 537 3.04 20.25 13.59
N LEU A 538 4.33 20.45 13.29
CA LEU A 538 5.40 19.79 14.04
C LEU A 538 5.36 20.23 15.51
N GLY A 539 5.17 21.52 15.77
CA GLY A 539 5.04 22.06 17.12
C GLY A 539 3.81 21.54 17.86
N ALA A 540 2.63 21.61 17.23
CA ALA A 540 1.39 21.11 17.81
C ALA A 540 1.49 19.59 18.05
N SER A 541 1.93 18.82 17.06
CA SER A 541 2.07 17.38 17.15
C SER A 541 3.07 16.97 18.24
N LEU A 542 4.23 17.62 18.34
CA LEU A 542 5.20 17.36 19.42
C LEU A 542 4.56 17.61 20.80
N LEU A 543 3.86 18.73 20.95
CA LEU A 543 3.20 19.11 22.19
C LEU A 543 2.12 18.10 22.59
N TYR A 544 1.23 17.73 21.67
CA TYR A 544 0.11 16.82 21.96
C TYR A 544 0.56 15.39 22.17
N TRP A 545 1.50 14.86 21.37
CA TRP A 545 2.04 13.53 21.60
C TRP A 545 2.84 13.46 22.89
N SER A 546 3.61 14.50 23.24
CA SER A 546 4.28 14.57 24.54
C SER A 546 3.28 14.62 25.71
N PHE A 547 2.15 15.31 25.54
CA PHE A 547 1.11 15.37 26.56
C PHE A 547 0.41 14.01 26.73
N LEU A 548 -0.02 13.38 25.64
CA LEU A 548 -0.72 12.09 25.66
C LEU A 548 0.17 10.97 26.23
N TRP A 549 1.44 10.91 25.82
CA TRP A 549 2.37 9.91 26.33
C TRP A 549 2.71 10.09 27.81
N ARG A 550 2.71 11.34 28.29
CA ARG A 550 2.90 11.64 29.71
C ARG A 550 1.67 11.34 30.56
N LEU A 551 0.47 11.48 30.01
CA LEU A 551 -0.79 11.20 30.69
C LEU A 551 -0.89 9.73 31.13
N ALA A 552 -0.58 8.81 30.21
CA ALA A 552 -0.61 7.37 30.43
C ALA A 552 0.35 6.68 29.45
N PRO A 553 0.89 5.48 29.77
CA PRO A 553 1.71 4.75 28.83
C PRO A 553 0.90 4.41 27.57
N ILE A 554 1.55 4.40 26.41
CA ILE A 554 0.94 3.97 25.15
C ILE A 554 1.70 2.71 24.73
N PRO A 555 1.06 1.53 24.67
CA PRO A 555 -0.34 1.21 24.99
C PRO A 555 -0.69 1.16 26.49
N SER A 556 -1.96 1.38 26.83
CA SER A 556 -2.55 1.16 28.18
C SER A 556 -4.08 1.15 28.11
N ASP A 557 -4.76 0.86 29.22
CA ASP A 557 -6.23 0.90 29.33
C ASP A 557 -6.82 2.28 29.03
N ALA A 558 -6.03 3.36 29.16
CA ALA A 558 -6.43 4.70 28.74
C ALA A 558 -6.55 4.84 27.21
N TYR A 559 -5.94 3.93 26.45
CA TYR A 559 -5.89 3.88 24.98
C TYR A 559 -6.27 2.49 24.43
N PRO A 560 -7.56 2.07 24.54
CA PRO A 560 -7.97 0.68 24.29
C PRO A 560 -7.73 0.17 22.87
N TYR A 561 -7.88 1.02 21.85
CA TYR A 561 -7.66 0.60 20.47
C TYR A 561 -6.20 0.21 20.24
N VAL A 562 -5.27 1.06 20.68
CA VAL A 562 -3.84 0.79 20.56
C VAL A 562 -3.46 -0.48 21.32
N GLN A 563 -3.99 -0.67 22.52
CA GLN A 563 -3.78 -1.90 23.30
C GLN A 563 -4.23 -3.17 22.57
N THR A 564 -5.29 -3.10 21.77
CA THR A 564 -5.83 -4.26 21.05
C THR A 564 -5.13 -4.49 19.70
N PHE A 565 -4.87 -3.43 18.94
CA PHE A 565 -4.44 -3.54 17.54
C PHE A 565 -2.94 -3.38 17.32
N TRP A 566 -2.21 -2.68 18.20
CA TRP A 566 -0.76 -2.53 18.03
C TRP A 566 0.01 -3.85 18.16
N PRO A 567 -0.36 -4.82 19.02
CA PRO A 567 0.24 -6.16 19.00
C PRO A 567 0.18 -6.83 17.62
N ALA A 568 -0.99 -6.81 16.97
CA ALA A 568 -1.15 -7.34 15.62
C ALA A 568 -0.34 -6.56 14.56
N GLN A 569 -0.26 -5.24 14.68
CA GLN A 569 0.59 -4.41 13.80
C GLN A 569 2.08 -4.65 14.03
N ALA A 570 2.49 -4.85 15.30
CA ALA A 570 3.85 -5.20 15.68
C ALA A 570 4.21 -6.58 15.12
N PHE A 571 3.34 -7.57 15.25
CA PHE A 571 3.51 -8.88 14.64
C PHE A 571 3.68 -8.78 13.11
N ALA A 572 2.79 -8.07 12.41
CA ALA A 572 2.92 -7.88 10.96
C ALA A 572 4.21 -7.16 10.56
N SER A 573 4.67 -6.19 11.36
CA SER A 573 5.94 -5.49 11.14
C SER A 573 7.14 -6.40 11.41
N ALA A 574 7.06 -7.26 12.42
CA ALA A 574 8.09 -8.23 12.76
C ALA A 574 8.23 -9.27 11.63
N VAL A 575 7.12 -9.84 11.15
CA VAL A 575 7.08 -10.75 9.99
C VAL A 575 7.70 -10.10 8.75
N LYS A 576 7.40 -8.81 8.49
CA LYS A 576 7.99 -8.09 7.36
C LYS A 576 9.51 -7.98 7.50
N TYR A 577 9.99 -7.49 8.64
CA TYR A 577 11.41 -7.25 8.86
C TYR A 577 12.24 -8.53 8.98
N SER A 578 11.65 -9.62 9.46
CA SER A 578 12.29 -10.94 9.52
C SER A 578 12.27 -11.68 8.18
N ALA A 579 11.51 -11.23 7.18
CA ALA A 579 11.39 -11.96 5.91
C ALA A 579 12.70 -12.04 5.10
N THR A 580 13.67 -11.15 5.34
CA THR A 580 15.04 -11.22 4.76
C THR A 580 16.02 -11.97 5.65
N GLN A 581 15.60 -12.43 6.82
CA GLN A 581 16.38 -13.21 7.76
C GLN A 581 16.04 -14.70 7.60
N TYR A 582 16.27 -15.24 6.41
CA TYR A 582 16.06 -16.65 6.12
C TYR A 582 17.30 -17.47 6.46
N SER A 583 17.09 -18.76 6.72
CA SER A 583 18.17 -19.69 7.01
C SER A 583 18.92 -20.07 5.73
N LEU A 584 20.22 -20.35 5.86
CA LEU A 584 21.07 -20.74 4.73
C LEU A 584 21.76 -22.06 5.05
N THR A 585 21.73 -22.99 4.12
CA THR A 585 22.54 -24.21 4.15
C THR A 585 23.67 -24.09 3.15
N TYR A 586 24.87 -24.38 3.62
CA TYR A 586 26.09 -24.39 2.84
C TYR A 586 26.62 -25.80 2.69
N ARG A 587 27.23 -26.07 1.54
CA ARG A 587 27.68 -27.40 1.14
C ARG A 587 29.19 -27.44 0.90
N ALA A 588 29.74 -28.65 0.82
CA ALA A 588 31.14 -28.89 0.45
C ALA A 588 31.54 -28.07 -0.79
N GLY A 589 32.70 -27.41 -0.72
CA GLY A 589 33.21 -26.51 -1.77
C GLY A 589 32.75 -25.05 -1.67
N GLU A 590 31.80 -24.70 -0.81
CA GLU A 590 31.43 -23.31 -0.53
C GLU A 590 32.34 -22.68 0.54
N GLU A 591 32.58 -21.37 0.44
CA GLU A 591 33.45 -20.61 1.36
C GLU A 591 32.64 -19.91 2.46
N ILE A 592 33.00 -20.17 3.72
CA ILE A 592 32.39 -19.58 4.92
C ILE A 592 33.51 -19.19 5.88
N ASP A 593 33.46 -17.97 6.42
CA ASP A 593 34.44 -17.47 7.39
C ASP A 593 35.91 -17.66 6.91
N GLU A 594 36.17 -17.38 5.63
CA GLU A 594 37.49 -17.55 4.96
C GLU A 594 37.99 -19.01 4.89
N ARG A 595 37.10 -19.99 5.08
CA ARG A 595 37.37 -21.43 4.97
C ARG A 595 36.45 -22.07 3.93
N VAL A 596 37.03 -22.85 3.02
CA VAL A 596 36.27 -23.74 2.13
C VAL A 596 35.84 -24.98 2.90
N LEU A 597 34.55 -25.32 2.82
CA LEU A 597 34.00 -26.55 3.42
C LEU A 597 34.58 -27.79 2.76
N GLY A 598 34.99 -28.76 3.58
CA GLY A 598 35.51 -30.04 3.11
C GLY A 598 34.42 -31.01 2.68
N ASP A 599 34.83 -32.08 2.00
CA ASP A 599 33.95 -33.15 1.51
C ASP A 599 33.08 -33.71 2.65
N GLY A 600 31.76 -33.80 2.41
CA GLY A 600 30.77 -34.24 3.40
C GLY A 600 30.48 -33.28 4.56
N GLU A 601 31.06 -32.07 4.61
CA GLU A 601 30.71 -31.03 5.58
C GLU A 601 29.49 -30.21 5.12
N PHE A 602 28.55 -29.98 6.05
CA PHE A 602 27.38 -29.14 5.87
C PHE A 602 27.35 -28.09 6.96
N VAL A 603 27.02 -26.85 6.60
CA VAL A 603 26.85 -25.77 7.56
C VAL A 603 25.48 -25.17 7.41
N TRP A 604 24.72 -25.13 8.48
CA TRP A 604 23.45 -24.45 8.53
C TRP A 604 23.55 -23.21 9.39
N ASN A 605 23.11 -22.08 8.84
CA ASN A 605 23.02 -20.84 9.56
C ASN A 605 21.53 -20.53 9.84
N PRO A 606 21.00 -20.91 11.01
CA PRO A 606 19.69 -20.44 11.47
C PRO A 606 19.72 -18.92 11.63
N ALA A 607 18.56 -18.30 11.42
CA ALA A 607 18.48 -16.87 11.54
C ALA A 607 17.93 -16.47 12.91
N ASN A 608 18.42 -15.36 13.45
CA ASN A 608 17.63 -14.55 14.39
C ASN A 608 17.34 -15.22 15.75
N LEU A 609 18.31 -15.97 16.29
CA LEU A 609 18.18 -16.58 17.62
C LEU A 609 17.90 -15.51 18.68
N GLN A 610 17.11 -15.89 19.68
CA GLN A 610 16.76 -15.06 20.83
C GLN A 610 17.89 -15.09 21.88
N ASP A 611 18.09 -13.98 22.59
CA ASP A 611 19.07 -13.92 23.67
C ASP A 611 18.57 -14.66 24.92
N LYS A 612 19.48 -15.28 25.68
CA LYS A 612 19.19 -15.99 26.95
C LYS A 612 18.20 -17.15 26.83
N SER A 613 18.17 -17.79 25.67
CA SER A 613 17.30 -18.93 25.38
C SER A 613 18.09 -20.24 25.36
N LEU A 614 17.39 -21.34 25.66
CA LEU A 614 17.89 -22.71 25.47
C LEU A 614 17.32 -23.21 24.15
N TYR A 615 18.20 -23.73 23.30
CA TYR A 615 17.85 -24.27 21.99
C TYR A 615 18.16 -25.76 21.92
N TYR A 616 17.26 -26.50 21.29
CA TYR A 616 17.42 -27.88 20.87
C TYR A 616 17.53 -27.93 19.36
N TRP A 617 18.38 -28.83 18.86
CA TRP A 617 18.54 -29.01 17.42
C TRP A 617 18.78 -30.46 17.05
N ARG A 618 18.24 -30.84 15.90
CA ARG A 618 18.36 -32.19 15.33
C ARG A 618 18.50 -32.14 13.82
N MET A 619 18.94 -33.26 13.26
CA MET A 619 19.16 -33.40 11.84
C MET A 619 18.66 -34.74 11.34
N ARG A 620 18.27 -34.79 10.07
CA ARG A 620 18.01 -36.02 9.32
C ARG A 620 18.52 -35.89 7.89
N VAL A 621 18.78 -37.03 7.27
CA VAL A 621 19.34 -37.12 5.93
C VAL A 621 18.26 -37.60 4.96
N THR A 622 18.25 -37.10 3.73
CA THR A 622 17.41 -37.61 2.63
C THR A 622 18.24 -37.74 1.36
N ASP A 623 17.99 -38.78 0.56
CA ASP A 623 18.53 -38.96 -0.79
C ASP A 623 17.52 -38.62 -1.89
N GLU A 624 16.30 -38.17 -1.53
CA GLU A 624 15.24 -37.77 -2.45
C GLU A 624 15.36 -36.29 -2.86
N LEU A 625 16.43 -36.01 -3.60
CA LEU A 625 16.72 -34.66 -4.09
C LEU A 625 15.78 -34.19 -5.21
N ASP A 626 15.06 -35.13 -5.83
CA ASP A 626 14.13 -34.94 -6.94
C ASP A 626 12.73 -34.51 -6.49
N VAL A 627 12.29 -34.96 -5.30
CA VAL A 627 11.04 -34.48 -4.67
C VAL A 627 11.22 -33.04 -4.22
N ARG A 628 10.43 -32.13 -4.78
CA ARG A 628 10.60 -30.68 -4.57
C ARG A 628 10.09 -30.22 -3.21
N ASN A 629 8.96 -30.75 -2.75
CA ASN A 629 8.42 -30.45 -1.43
C ASN A 629 9.24 -31.19 -0.37
N PRO A 630 9.97 -30.50 0.53
CA PRO A 630 10.72 -31.16 1.60
C PRO A 630 9.83 -31.95 2.57
N GLU A 631 8.56 -31.57 2.75
CA GLU A 631 7.64 -32.25 3.67
C GLU A 631 7.23 -33.64 3.17
N LEU A 632 7.23 -33.87 1.86
CA LEU A 632 6.84 -35.14 1.24
C LEU A 632 8.04 -36.10 1.00
N ARG A 633 9.26 -35.66 1.32
CA ARG A 633 10.45 -36.51 1.21
C ARG A 633 10.46 -37.59 2.28
N LYS A 634 11.05 -38.74 1.95
CA LYS A 634 11.43 -39.75 2.94
C LYS A 634 12.83 -39.46 3.47
N TYR A 635 13.01 -39.75 4.74
CA TYR A 635 14.19 -39.39 5.51
C TYR A 635 14.75 -40.56 6.32
N GLY A 636 16.04 -40.51 6.61
CA GLY A 636 16.66 -41.36 7.62
C GLY A 636 16.20 -40.98 9.04
N PRO A 637 16.57 -41.78 10.05
CA PRO A 637 16.20 -41.51 11.43
C PRO A 637 16.79 -40.18 11.92
N TRP A 638 16.04 -39.48 12.78
CA TRP A 638 16.51 -38.27 13.44
C TRP A 638 17.74 -38.56 14.31
N THR A 639 18.77 -37.71 14.22
CA THR A 639 19.86 -37.68 15.21
C THR A 639 19.32 -37.35 16.59
N THR A 640 19.93 -37.85 17.67
CA THR A 640 19.61 -37.42 19.05
C THR A 640 19.58 -35.89 19.14
N SER A 641 18.61 -35.27 19.80
CA SER A 641 18.60 -33.80 19.96
C SER A 641 19.83 -33.31 20.71
N GLY A 642 20.58 -32.37 20.12
CA GLY A 642 21.63 -31.62 20.82
C GLY A 642 21.05 -30.36 21.46
N TYR A 643 21.78 -29.72 22.37
CA TYR A 643 21.31 -28.48 23.01
C TYR A 643 22.42 -27.45 23.25
N PHE A 644 22.08 -26.16 23.19
CA PHE A 644 22.99 -25.06 23.49
C PHE A 644 22.25 -23.84 24.06
N TYR A 645 22.99 -22.92 24.68
CA TYR A 645 22.46 -21.68 25.25
C TYR A 645 22.90 -20.47 24.44
N THR A 646 22.10 -19.41 24.40
CA THR A 646 22.49 -18.11 23.84
C THR A 646 22.80 -17.09 24.94
N ASP A 647 23.87 -16.30 24.78
CA ASP A 647 24.17 -15.12 25.59
C ASP A 647 24.94 -14.11 24.74
N PHE A 648 24.21 -13.19 24.11
CA PHE A 648 24.79 -12.15 23.23
C PHE A 648 25.31 -10.95 24.02
N THR A 649 24.74 -10.72 25.20
CA THR A 649 25.08 -9.57 26.05
C THR A 649 26.27 -9.84 26.97
N GLY A 650 26.66 -11.10 27.12
CA GLY A 650 27.71 -11.55 28.04
C GLY A 650 27.36 -11.26 29.50
N SER A 651 26.07 -11.03 29.78
CA SER A 651 25.59 -10.63 31.11
C SER A 651 25.46 -11.80 32.06
N GLY A 652 25.55 -13.04 31.55
CA GLY A 652 25.31 -14.25 32.31
C GLY A 652 23.84 -14.40 32.73
N GLY A 653 23.45 -15.61 33.13
CA GLY A 653 22.08 -15.91 33.53
C GLY A 653 21.90 -17.32 34.10
N THR A 654 20.74 -17.54 34.74
CA THR A 654 20.29 -18.86 35.18
C THR A 654 19.92 -19.71 33.95
N ARG A 655 20.67 -20.78 33.74
CA ARG A 655 20.46 -21.71 32.63
C ARG A 655 19.38 -22.72 33.01
N ALA A 656 18.32 -22.81 32.21
CA ALA A 656 17.32 -23.86 32.39
C ALA A 656 17.98 -25.24 32.19
N PRO A 657 17.65 -26.25 33.00
CA PRO A 657 18.15 -27.60 32.79
C PRO A 657 17.61 -28.15 31.47
N PRO A 658 18.45 -28.81 30.65
CA PRO A 658 17.98 -29.41 29.40
C PRO A 658 17.03 -30.57 29.71
N VAL A 659 15.95 -30.65 28.94
CA VAL A 659 15.00 -31.76 28.97
C VAL A 659 15.24 -32.59 27.72
N SER A 660 15.53 -33.88 27.90
CA SER A 660 15.67 -34.82 26.80
C SER A 660 14.33 -35.51 26.56
N GLU A 661 13.73 -35.28 25.41
CA GLU A 661 12.61 -36.09 24.93
C GLU A 661 13.08 -37.09 23.86
N PRO A 662 12.45 -38.29 23.77
CA PRO A 662 12.73 -39.21 22.68
C PRO A 662 12.28 -38.62 21.35
N ASN A 663 13.12 -38.76 20.31
CA ASN A 663 12.74 -38.33 18.97
C ASN A 663 11.51 -39.13 18.49
N ILE A 664 10.40 -38.43 18.28
CA ILE A 664 9.25 -39.00 17.58
C ILE A 664 9.65 -39.09 16.11
N THR A 665 9.81 -40.32 15.62
CA THR A 665 10.08 -40.58 14.21
C THR A 665 8.81 -41.14 13.61
N ASP A 666 8.29 -40.48 12.59
CA ASP A 666 7.16 -40.96 11.83
C ASP A 666 7.58 -42.22 11.03
N PRO A 667 6.97 -43.40 11.29
CA PRO A 667 7.25 -44.63 10.55
C PRO A 667 7.06 -44.47 9.03
N ASP A 668 6.12 -43.62 8.62
CA ASP A 668 5.73 -43.51 7.21
C ASP A 668 6.73 -42.66 6.40
N GLN A 669 7.52 -41.82 7.08
CA GLN A 669 8.59 -41.01 6.48
C GLN A 669 9.97 -41.70 6.52
N LEU A 670 10.09 -42.89 7.09
CA LEU A 670 11.39 -43.55 7.31
C LEU A 670 11.91 -44.27 6.05
N ARG A 671 13.14 -43.91 5.64
CA ARG A 671 13.90 -44.59 4.57
C ARG A 671 15.13 -45.28 5.14
N GLU A 672 15.18 -46.60 4.97
CA GLU A 672 16.30 -47.43 5.43
C GLU A 672 17.55 -47.26 4.55
N GLY A 673 18.74 -47.42 5.14
CA GLY A 673 20.01 -47.41 4.41
C GLY A 673 20.70 -46.05 4.27
N LEU A 674 20.11 -44.97 4.82
CA LEU A 674 20.71 -43.64 4.84
C LEU A 674 21.74 -43.47 5.99
N PRO A 675 22.80 -42.67 5.79
CA PRO A 675 23.80 -42.43 6.82
C PRO A 675 23.23 -41.54 7.94
N LEU A 676 23.70 -41.75 9.17
CA LEU A 676 23.37 -40.87 10.28
C LEU A 676 24.30 -39.64 10.26
N ALA A 677 23.72 -38.43 10.19
CA ALA A 677 24.48 -37.19 10.26
C ALA A 677 25.16 -37.04 11.63
N GLN A 678 26.38 -36.50 11.65
CA GLN A 678 27.14 -36.23 12.87
C GLN A 678 27.13 -34.74 13.20
N ARG A 679 26.78 -34.39 14.45
CA ARG A 679 26.90 -33.03 14.98
C ARG A 679 28.38 -32.67 15.16
N VAL A 680 28.82 -31.56 14.58
CA VAL A 680 30.19 -31.05 14.73
C VAL A 680 30.21 -29.85 15.69
N TRP A 681 29.28 -28.91 15.53
CA TRP A 681 29.16 -27.73 16.40
C TRP A 681 27.77 -27.07 16.23
N PRO A 682 27.12 -26.48 17.25
CA PRO A 682 27.51 -26.39 18.66
C PRO A 682 27.52 -27.74 19.37
N THR A 683 28.38 -27.89 20.37
CA THR A 683 28.40 -29.07 21.25
C THR A 683 27.42 -28.90 22.41
N ASP A 684 27.01 -30.01 23.01
CA ASP A 684 25.99 -30.03 24.04
C ASP A 684 26.41 -29.18 25.27
N GLY A 685 25.65 -28.13 25.55
CA GLY A 685 25.91 -27.19 26.65
C GLY A 685 26.77 -25.96 26.30
N ASP A 686 27.15 -25.79 25.04
CA ASP A 686 27.85 -24.60 24.56
C ASP A 686 27.05 -23.31 24.77
N VAL A 687 27.76 -22.19 24.89
CA VAL A 687 27.17 -20.85 24.93
C VAL A 687 27.54 -20.12 23.65
N VAL A 688 26.51 -19.82 22.86
CA VAL A 688 26.61 -19.12 21.58
C VAL A 688 26.39 -17.63 21.81
N SER A 689 27.37 -16.81 21.42
CA SER A 689 27.31 -15.35 21.54
C SER A 689 26.88 -14.63 20.27
N ASP A 690 26.64 -15.37 19.19
CA ASP A 690 26.21 -14.84 17.89
C ASP A 690 24.72 -15.15 17.65
N PRO A 691 23.87 -14.16 17.29
CA PRO A 691 22.47 -14.39 16.95
C PRO A 691 22.25 -15.16 15.64
N ASP A 692 23.25 -15.27 14.76
CA ASP A 692 23.18 -15.96 13.48
C ASP A 692 24.35 -16.97 13.33
N PRO A 693 24.43 -18.04 14.16
CA PRO A 693 25.60 -18.91 14.24
C PRO A 693 25.72 -19.88 13.06
N HIS A 694 26.94 -20.26 12.68
CA HIS A 694 27.23 -21.30 11.68
C HIS A 694 27.25 -22.70 12.30
N MET A 695 26.08 -23.36 12.42
CA MET A 695 25.97 -24.73 12.92
C MET A 695 26.55 -25.72 11.92
N ARG A 696 27.36 -26.68 12.38
CA ARG A 696 28.14 -27.58 11.52
C ARG A 696 27.74 -29.04 11.73
N ALA A 697 27.60 -29.73 10.62
CA ALA A 697 27.33 -31.16 10.56
C ALA A 697 28.24 -31.83 9.53
N SER A 698 28.38 -33.15 9.64
CA SER A 698 29.08 -33.95 8.65
C SER A 698 28.36 -35.25 8.35
N ILE A 699 28.47 -35.71 7.11
CA ILE A 699 28.08 -37.05 6.67
C ILE A 699 29.30 -37.75 6.08
N PRO A 700 29.28 -39.09 5.97
CA PRO A 700 30.35 -39.81 5.28
C PRO A 700 30.51 -39.30 3.85
N ALA A 701 31.74 -38.98 3.43
CA ALA A 701 32.05 -38.35 2.15
C ALA A 701 31.53 -39.12 0.92
N GLU A 702 31.27 -40.42 1.04
CA GLU A 702 30.68 -41.23 -0.02
C GLU A 702 29.23 -40.83 -0.40
N TRP A 703 28.51 -40.17 0.51
CA TRP A 703 27.14 -39.69 0.30
C TRP A 703 27.05 -38.24 -0.19
N GLU A 704 28.19 -37.59 -0.42
CA GLU A 704 28.24 -36.22 -0.93
C GLU A 704 27.58 -36.11 -2.31
N GLY A 705 26.73 -35.08 -2.48
CA GLY A 705 25.96 -34.85 -3.70
C GLY A 705 24.84 -35.86 -3.96
N ARG A 706 24.75 -36.93 -3.18
CA ARG A 706 23.67 -37.94 -3.23
C ARG A 706 22.65 -37.80 -2.11
N ALA A 707 22.97 -37.04 -1.07
CA ALA A 707 22.09 -36.78 0.06
C ALA A 707 22.11 -35.31 0.48
N ASP A 708 21.00 -34.84 1.03
CA ASP A 708 20.83 -33.54 1.68
C ASP A 708 20.59 -33.73 3.18
N ILE A 709 20.91 -32.71 3.97
CA ILE A 709 20.65 -32.70 5.41
C ILE A 709 19.59 -31.65 5.70
N VAL A 710 18.54 -32.07 6.41
CA VAL A 710 17.54 -31.17 6.96
C VAL A 710 17.84 -30.98 8.44
N PHE A 711 18.03 -29.72 8.80
CA PHE A 711 18.20 -29.24 10.16
C PHE A 711 16.87 -28.70 10.69
N GLU A 712 16.62 -28.95 11.97
CA GLU A 712 15.54 -28.35 12.74
C GLU A 712 16.10 -27.80 14.06
N LEU A 713 15.58 -26.65 14.48
CA LEU A 713 15.93 -25.99 15.72
C LEU A 713 14.68 -25.40 16.37
N ASP A 714 14.57 -25.58 17.68
CA ASP A 714 13.46 -25.04 18.47
C ASP A 714 13.93 -24.76 19.91
N THR A 715 13.18 -23.92 20.61
CA THR A 715 13.27 -23.74 22.07
C THR A 715 12.58 -24.86 22.85
N ASP A 716 11.65 -25.58 22.22
CA ASP A 716 10.97 -26.74 22.79
C ASP A 716 11.66 -28.06 22.39
N PRO A 717 11.97 -28.98 23.34
CA PRO A 717 12.58 -30.27 23.01
C PRO A 717 11.72 -31.20 22.14
N SER A 718 10.41 -30.94 22.06
CA SER A 718 9.46 -31.66 21.21
C SER A 718 9.39 -31.13 19.76
N TYR A 719 10.05 -30.00 19.47
CA TYR A 719 10.00 -29.30 18.17
C TYR A 719 8.59 -28.87 17.74
N LEU A 720 7.73 -28.58 18.73
CA LEU A 720 6.37 -28.04 18.55
C LEU A 720 6.23 -26.65 19.19
N GLY A 721 7.35 -26.00 19.48
CA GLY A 721 7.41 -24.70 20.13
C GLY A 721 7.11 -23.54 19.19
N ASP A 722 6.90 -22.37 19.78
CA ASP A 722 6.55 -21.13 19.06
C ASP A 722 7.72 -20.58 18.21
N PHE A 723 8.94 -21.08 18.40
CA PHE A 723 10.16 -20.63 17.73
C PHE A 723 10.84 -21.78 16.96
N PHE A 724 10.05 -22.52 16.20
CA PHE A 724 10.57 -23.53 15.27
C PHE A 724 11.27 -22.88 14.06
N GLN A 725 12.42 -23.43 13.67
CA GLN A 725 13.10 -23.12 12.41
C GLN A 725 13.58 -24.40 11.72
N GLY A 726 13.15 -24.57 10.48
CA GLY A 726 13.65 -25.57 9.55
C GLY A 726 14.63 -24.99 8.54
N SER A 727 15.64 -25.78 8.17
CA SER A 727 16.49 -25.50 6.99
C SER A 727 15.72 -25.53 5.65
N ALA A 728 14.53 -26.14 5.62
CA ALA A 728 13.65 -26.21 4.47
C ALA A 728 12.71 -25.00 4.34
N ASP A 729 12.58 -24.18 5.40
CA ASP A 729 11.63 -23.08 5.45
C ASP A 729 11.99 -21.98 4.46
N ARG A 730 10.98 -21.49 3.74
CA ARG A 730 11.13 -20.37 2.80
C ARG A 730 10.30 -19.17 3.21
N PRO A 731 10.79 -17.93 3.05
CA PRO A 731 10.00 -16.75 3.34
C PRO A 731 8.72 -16.69 2.49
N MET A 732 7.62 -16.27 3.11
CA MET A 732 6.30 -16.16 2.47
C MET A 732 6.32 -15.32 1.18
N PHE A 733 7.15 -14.28 1.11
CA PHE A 733 7.26 -13.47 -0.11
C PHE A 733 7.71 -14.29 -1.34
N PHE A 734 8.68 -15.21 -1.16
CA PHE A 734 9.13 -16.09 -2.24
C PHE A 734 8.04 -17.09 -2.64
N LYS A 735 7.28 -17.62 -1.66
CA LYS A 735 6.13 -18.49 -1.92
C LYS A 735 5.08 -17.79 -2.80
N ILE A 736 4.74 -16.53 -2.49
CA ILE A 736 3.70 -15.78 -3.21
C ILE A 736 4.11 -15.45 -4.66
N TYR A 737 5.35 -14.97 -4.88
CA TYR A 737 5.72 -14.34 -6.16
C TYR A 737 6.70 -15.14 -7.02
N TRP A 738 7.39 -16.13 -6.45
CA TRP A 738 8.46 -16.84 -7.15
C TRP A 738 8.20 -18.34 -7.28
N GLU A 739 8.26 -19.05 -6.15
CA GLU A 739 8.15 -20.51 -6.11
C GLU A 739 7.52 -20.97 -4.79
N ASP A 740 6.45 -21.73 -4.91
CA ASP A 740 5.63 -22.29 -3.85
C ASP A 740 5.72 -23.82 -3.87
N LEU A 741 6.44 -24.41 -2.93
CA LEU A 741 6.72 -25.85 -2.97
C LEU A 741 5.63 -26.71 -2.33
N ASP A 742 4.72 -26.09 -1.57
CA ASP A 742 3.71 -26.78 -0.75
C ASP A 742 2.78 -27.67 -1.62
N TYR A 743 2.58 -27.30 -2.88
CA TYR A 743 1.71 -27.99 -3.84
C TYR A 743 2.48 -28.51 -5.06
N THR A 744 3.69 -29.06 -4.90
CA THR A 744 4.37 -29.70 -6.05
C THR A 744 3.99 -31.15 -6.28
N GLY A 745 3.27 -31.78 -5.33
CA GLY A 745 3.13 -33.22 -5.20
C GLY A 745 4.46 -33.92 -4.94
N ASP A 746 4.42 -35.20 -4.60
CA ASP A 746 5.60 -36.09 -4.62
C ASP A 746 5.57 -37.09 -5.78
N GLY A 747 4.43 -37.19 -6.47
CA GLY A 747 4.27 -38.02 -7.67
C GLY A 747 4.38 -39.50 -7.36
N ARG A 748 4.04 -39.90 -6.14
CA ARG A 748 3.85 -41.30 -5.77
C ARG A 748 2.42 -41.72 -6.01
N ASP A 749 2.30 -43.01 -6.31
CA ASP A 749 1.05 -43.76 -6.35
C ASP A 749 1.04 -44.53 -5.03
N ASP A 750 0.44 -43.92 -4.00
CA ASP A 750 0.53 -44.37 -2.61
C ASP A 750 -0.47 -45.50 -2.29
N ASP A 751 -1.45 -45.75 -3.17
CA ASP A 751 -2.47 -46.79 -3.06
C ASP A 751 -2.32 -47.92 -4.12
N LEU A 752 -1.35 -47.77 -5.04
CA LEU A 752 -0.91 -48.76 -6.04
C LEU A 752 -1.95 -49.05 -7.13
N ASP A 753 -2.78 -48.08 -7.45
CA ASP A 753 -3.84 -48.18 -8.46
C ASP A 753 -3.29 -47.94 -9.90
N GLY A 754 -2.10 -47.35 -10.02
CA GLY A 754 -1.39 -47.05 -11.26
C GLY A 754 -1.61 -45.62 -11.78
N LEU A 755 -2.31 -44.76 -11.05
CA LEU A 755 -2.56 -43.35 -11.35
C LEU A 755 -1.95 -42.45 -10.26
N ILE A 756 -1.88 -41.14 -10.56
CA ILE A 756 -1.44 -40.09 -9.64
C ILE A 756 -2.39 -38.94 -9.93
N ASP A 757 -3.48 -38.78 -9.18
CA ASP A 757 -4.57 -37.84 -9.48
C ASP A 757 -5.14 -37.07 -8.27
N GLU A 758 -6.14 -36.21 -8.52
CA GLU A 758 -6.54 -35.08 -7.67
C GLU A 758 -8.01 -35.17 -7.20
N GLU A 759 -8.37 -36.21 -6.47
CA GLU A 759 -9.77 -36.43 -6.04
C GLU A 759 -10.22 -35.51 -4.88
N TYR A 760 -9.27 -34.93 -4.14
CA TYR A 760 -9.56 -33.99 -3.05
C TYR A 760 -10.29 -32.70 -3.51
N LEU A 761 -10.05 -32.21 -4.73
CA LEU A 761 -10.53 -30.90 -5.22
C LEU A 761 -12.02 -30.87 -5.59
N ASN A 762 -12.57 -32.00 -6.04
CA ASN A 762 -13.98 -32.12 -6.46
C ASN A 762 -14.83 -32.92 -5.45
N GLN A 763 -14.20 -33.57 -4.45
CA GLN A 763 -14.81 -34.51 -3.49
C GLN A 763 -15.64 -35.60 -4.17
N LYS A 764 -15.20 -36.02 -5.35
CA LYS A 764 -15.81 -37.08 -6.13
C LYS A 764 -14.69 -38.01 -6.57
N ASP A 765 -14.85 -39.24 -6.12
CA ASP A 765 -14.29 -40.46 -6.68
C ASP A 765 -14.65 -40.50 -8.18
N ASP A 766 -13.74 -39.96 -9.00
CA ASP A 766 -13.95 -39.73 -10.43
C ASP A 766 -13.51 -40.97 -11.24
N ASP A 767 -12.74 -41.88 -10.64
CA ASP A 767 -12.20 -43.10 -11.25
C ASP A 767 -12.90 -44.40 -10.77
N GLY A 768 -13.66 -44.34 -9.68
CA GLY A 768 -14.57 -45.36 -9.17
C GLY A 768 -13.95 -46.36 -8.21
N ASP A 769 -12.81 -46.05 -7.59
CA ASP A 769 -12.04 -46.94 -6.72
C ASP A 769 -12.59 -47.01 -5.27
N GLY A 770 -13.42 -46.05 -4.89
CA GLY A 770 -14.07 -45.94 -3.58
C GLY A 770 -13.22 -45.25 -2.51
N ALA A 771 -12.05 -44.71 -2.85
CA ALA A 771 -11.28 -43.77 -2.07
C ALA A 771 -11.61 -42.32 -2.49
N ILE A 772 -11.09 -41.37 -1.74
CA ILE A 772 -10.93 -39.98 -2.18
C ILE A 772 -9.49 -39.70 -1.78
N ASP A 773 -8.57 -39.75 -2.72
CA ASP A 773 -7.14 -39.70 -2.45
C ASP A 773 -6.47 -38.39 -2.94
N GLU A 774 -5.17 -38.29 -2.64
CA GLU A 774 -4.49 -37.03 -2.37
C GLU A 774 -3.16 -36.90 -3.13
N ASP A 775 -3.10 -35.97 -4.09
CA ASP A 775 -1.87 -35.19 -4.31
C ASP A 775 -2.21 -33.84 -4.96
N ILE A 776 -2.65 -32.87 -4.14
CA ILE A 776 -3.02 -31.54 -4.64
C ILE A 776 -1.79 -30.88 -5.24
N HIS A 777 -1.68 -30.85 -6.56
CA HIS A 777 -0.55 -30.26 -7.24
C HIS A 777 -0.97 -28.96 -7.93
N HIS A 778 -0.11 -27.95 -7.84
CA HIS A 778 -0.21 -26.80 -8.68
C HIS A 778 0.36 -27.17 -10.07
N PRO A 779 -0.37 -26.98 -11.19
CA PRO A 779 0.06 -27.41 -12.54
C PRO A 779 1.44 -26.91 -12.98
N LEU A 780 1.87 -25.79 -12.41
CA LEU A 780 3.20 -25.20 -12.63
C LEU A 780 4.31 -25.73 -11.70
N LYS A 781 4.06 -26.82 -10.95
CA LYS A 781 4.98 -27.39 -9.95
C LYS A 781 5.57 -26.33 -9.03
N GLY A 782 4.69 -25.45 -8.53
CA GLY A 782 5.03 -24.36 -7.63
C GLY A 782 5.53 -23.05 -8.26
N ARG A 783 5.91 -23.03 -9.55
CA ARG A 783 6.50 -21.81 -10.16
C ARG A 783 5.46 -20.75 -10.47
N LYS A 784 5.60 -19.55 -9.91
CA LYS A 784 4.65 -18.44 -10.06
C LYS A 784 5.04 -17.44 -11.16
N TRP A 785 6.33 -17.32 -11.50
CA TRP A 785 6.79 -16.40 -12.56
C TRP A 785 6.10 -16.59 -13.94
N PRO A 786 5.68 -17.80 -14.39
CA PRO A 786 4.97 -17.96 -15.65
C PRO A 786 3.60 -17.26 -15.64
N ILE A 787 2.93 -17.21 -14.48
CA ILE A 787 1.64 -16.52 -14.31
C ILE A 787 1.83 -15.01 -14.51
N MET A 788 2.92 -14.46 -13.98
CA MET A 788 3.30 -13.05 -14.18
C MET A 788 3.59 -12.75 -15.65
N ALA A 789 4.36 -13.61 -16.33
CA ALA A 789 4.62 -13.46 -17.77
C ALA A 789 3.35 -13.57 -18.62
N PHE A 790 2.43 -14.46 -18.23
CA PHE A 790 1.11 -14.58 -18.85
C PHE A 790 0.27 -13.30 -18.65
N GLY A 791 0.23 -12.75 -17.43
CA GLY A 791 -0.45 -11.48 -17.14
C GLY A 791 0.09 -10.31 -17.96
N LEU A 792 1.41 -10.23 -18.12
CA LEU A 792 2.07 -9.25 -18.99
C LEU A 792 1.62 -9.38 -20.45
N GLY A 793 1.73 -10.60 -21.00
CA GLY A 793 1.34 -10.87 -22.38
C GLY A 793 -0.14 -10.62 -22.64
N PHE A 794 -1.00 -11.04 -21.71
CA PHE A 794 -2.44 -10.84 -21.74
C PHE A 794 -2.80 -9.35 -21.80
N ALA A 795 -2.24 -8.53 -20.92
CA ALA A 795 -2.53 -7.09 -20.90
C ALA A 795 -2.04 -6.37 -22.17
N ILE A 796 -0.86 -6.70 -22.69
CA ILE A 796 -0.33 -6.13 -23.95
C ILE A 796 -1.21 -6.55 -25.13
N MET A 797 -1.57 -7.83 -25.21
CA MET A 797 -2.45 -8.36 -26.26
C MET A 797 -3.82 -7.68 -26.20
N LEU A 798 -4.43 -7.63 -25.02
CA LEU A 798 -5.73 -7.02 -24.82
C LEU A 798 -5.72 -5.54 -25.20
N TYR A 799 -4.72 -4.78 -24.73
CA TYR A 799 -4.56 -3.38 -25.10
C TYR A 799 -4.43 -3.22 -26.63
N THR A 800 -3.63 -4.06 -27.28
CA THR A 800 -3.40 -4.02 -28.73
C THR A 800 -4.68 -4.34 -29.50
N VAL A 801 -5.43 -5.37 -29.09
CA VAL A 801 -6.69 -5.78 -29.70
C VAL A 801 -7.76 -4.71 -29.52
N LEU A 802 -7.98 -4.20 -28.30
CA LEU A 802 -8.98 -3.17 -28.04
C LEU A 802 -8.64 -1.85 -28.76
N SER A 803 -7.36 -1.49 -28.82
CA SER A 803 -6.88 -0.34 -29.59
C SER A 803 -7.06 -0.55 -31.10
N PHE A 804 -6.87 -1.77 -31.60
CA PHE A 804 -7.12 -2.12 -33.01
C PHE A 804 -8.61 -1.93 -33.38
N PHE A 805 -9.54 -2.33 -32.50
CA PHE A 805 -10.98 -2.11 -32.70
C PHE A 805 -11.44 -0.66 -32.46
N GLY A 806 -10.57 0.21 -31.93
CA GLY A 806 -10.93 1.60 -31.66
C GLY A 806 -11.88 1.77 -30.49
N MET A 807 -11.80 0.87 -29.51
CA MET A 807 -12.58 0.97 -28.27
C MET A 807 -12.21 2.26 -27.52
N PRO A 808 -13.17 2.88 -26.79
CA PRO A 808 -12.91 4.08 -25.98
C PRO A 808 -11.74 3.88 -25.01
N MET A 809 -10.90 4.90 -24.85
CA MET A 809 -9.68 4.79 -24.03
C MET A 809 -10.02 4.45 -22.57
N PHE A 810 -11.06 5.08 -22.02
CA PHE A 810 -11.55 4.75 -20.67
C PHE A 810 -11.95 3.29 -20.51
N PHE A 811 -12.52 2.63 -21.53
CA PHE A 811 -12.87 1.21 -21.44
C PHE A 811 -11.64 0.32 -21.23
N VAL A 812 -10.58 0.59 -21.98
CA VAL A 812 -9.34 -0.17 -21.90
C VAL A 812 -8.70 0.00 -20.51
N TRP A 813 -8.60 1.24 -20.04
CA TRP A 813 -8.05 1.52 -18.71
C TRP A 813 -8.94 1.04 -17.57
N GLY A 814 -10.25 1.13 -17.73
CA GLY A 814 -11.22 0.60 -16.79
C GLY A 814 -11.07 -0.91 -16.63
N TYR A 815 -10.93 -1.64 -17.75
CA TYR A 815 -10.71 -3.08 -17.71
C TYR A 815 -9.38 -3.42 -17.05
N ILE A 816 -8.29 -2.80 -17.50
CA ILE A 816 -6.97 -3.15 -16.98
C ILE A 816 -6.83 -2.76 -15.50
N GLY A 817 -7.35 -1.58 -15.12
CA GLY A 817 -7.43 -1.17 -13.72
C GLY A 817 -8.34 -2.07 -12.88
N GLY A 818 -9.44 -2.56 -13.47
CA GLY A 818 -10.29 -3.58 -12.86
C GLY A 818 -9.49 -4.85 -12.56
N VAL A 819 -8.79 -5.41 -13.56
CA VAL A 819 -7.94 -6.60 -13.42
C VAL A 819 -6.80 -6.40 -12.42
N ALA A 820 -6.15 -5.24 -12.41
CA ALA A 820 -5.09 -4.96 -11.44
C ALA A 820 -5.60 -4.87 -9.98
N GLN A 821 -6.91 -4.65 -9.79
CA GLN A 821 -7.59 -4.62 -8.49
C GLN A 821 -8.29 -5.95 -8.15
N VAL A 822 -8.25 -6.93 -9.05
CA VAL A 822 -8.78 -8.27 -8.83
C VAL A 822 -7.90 -8.97 -7.80
N GLY A 823 -8.47 -9.25 -6.62
CA GLY A 823 -7.74 -9.74 -5.44
C GLY A 823 -7.70 -8.74 -4.27
N VAL A 824 -8.31 -7.56 -4.41
CA VAL A 824 -8.52 -6.58 -3.33
C VAL A 824 -10.02 -6.48 -3.01
N ALA A 825 -10.37 -6.25 -1.73
CA ALA A 825 -11.75 -6.19 -1.22
C ALA A 825 -12.65 -5.13 -1.92
N THR A 826 -12.08 -4.29 -2.80
CA THR A 826 -12.76 -3.31 -3.65
C THR A 826 -13.46 -3.91 -4.87
N PHE A 827 -13.23 -5.19 -5.17
CA PHE A 827 -13.77 -5.89 -6.35
C PHE A 827 -15.29 -5.77 -6.52
N PHE A 828 -16.06 -5.69 -5.43
CA PHE A 828 -17.53 -5.61 -5.50
C PHE A 828 -18.12 -4.20 -5.49
N ASN A 829 -17.32 -3.19 -5.14
CA ASN A 829 -17.72 -1.80 -5.33
C ASN A 829 -17.95 -1.51 -6.83
N LEU A 830 -17.25 -2.23 -7.72
CA LEU A 830 -17.39 -2.09 -9.16
C LEU A 830 -18.78 -2.51 -9.68
N PHE A 831 -19.46 -3.46 -9.01
CA PHE A 831 -20.81 -3.86 -9.39
C PHE A 831 -21.84 -2.77 -9.05
N THR A 832 -21.69 -2.14 -7.88
CA THR A 832 -22.55 -1.03 -7.45
C THR A 832 -22.24 0.26 -8.22
N GLU A 833 -20.99 0.50 -8.60
CA GLU A 833 -20.59 1.56 -9.56
C GLU A 833 -21.28 1.38 -10.92
N PHE A 834 -21.36 0.15 -11.44
CA PHE A 834 -22.05 -0.15 -12.69
C PHE A 834 -23.54 0.23 -12.64
N ILE A 835 -24.21 -0.05 -11.52
CA ILE A 835 -25.61 0.36 -11.31
C ILE A 835 -25.72 1.89 -11.39
N GLY A 836 -24.82 2.62 -10.70
CA GLY A 836 -24.74 4.09 -10.78
C GLY A 836 -24.56 4.59 -12.21
N ALA A 837 -23.64 4.00 -12.97
CA ALA A 837 -23.37 4.38 -14.36
C ALA A 837 -24.58 4.19 -15.28
N LEU A 838 -25.33 3.09 -15.10
CA LEU A 838 -26.55 2.83 -15.86
C LEU A 838 -27.65 3.83 -15.55
N ILE A 839 -27.83 4.18 -14.26
CA ILE A 839 -28.81 5.17 -13.83
C ILE A 839 -28.45 6.55 -14.42
N ALA A 840 -27.19 6.95 -14.35
CA ALA A 840 -26.70 8.19 -14.97
C ALA A 840 -27.03 8.23 -16.47
N ARG A 841 -26.67 7.17 -17.20
CA ARG A 841 -26.84 7.12 -18.66
C ARG A 841 -28.28 7.03 -19.11
N ARG A 842 -29.11 6.18 -18.47
CA ARG A 842 -30.48 5.91 -18.95
C ARG A 842 -31.49 6.95 -18.50
N TYR A 843 -31.33 7.51 -17.30
CA TYR A 843 -32.29 8.44 -16.73
C TYR A 843 -31.76 9.88 -16.72
N PHE A 844 -30.64 10.13 -16.03
CA PHE A 844 -30.21 11.50 -15.76
C PHE A 844 -29.67 12.24 -16.99
N TRP A 845 -28.85 11.58 -17.83
CA TRP A 845 -28.34 12.22 -19.06
C TRP A 845 -29.45 12.60 -20.04
N LYS A 846 -30.53 11.80 -20.10
CA LYS A 846 -31.70 12.11 -20.94
C LYS A 846 -32.52 13.27 -20.39
N LYS A 847 -32.58 13.40 -19.06
CA LYS A 847 -33.43 14.40 -18.38
C LYS A 847 -32.76 15.77 -18.25
N TYR A 848 -31.48 15.80 -17.89
CA TYR A 848 -30.75 17.04 -17.57
C TYR A 848 -29.68 17.41 -18.60
N GLY A 849 -29.39 16.52 -19.55
CA GLY A 849 -28.24 16.66 -20.45
C GLY A 849 -26.94 16.14 -19.83
N LYS A 850 -26.02 15.66 -20.68
CA LYS A 850 -24.81 14.93 -20.26
C LYS A 850 -23.82 15.80 -19.48
N GLN A 851 -23.51 17.01 -19.96
CA GLN A 851 -22.54 17.91 -19.32
C GLN A 851 -23.09 18.52 -18.02
N GLU A 852 -24.32 19.02 -18.03
CA GLU A 852 -24.95 19.61 -16.84
C GLU A 852 -25.14 18.57 -15.73
N TRP A 853 -25.58 17.35 -16.06
CA TRP A 853 -25.68 16.28 -15.05
C TRP A 853 -24.35 15.97 -14.39
N ARG A 854 -23.24 15.92 -15.15
CA ARG A 854 -21.92 15.64 -14.56
C ARG A 854 -21.51 16.71 -13.55
N ARG A 855 -21.78 17.99 -13.85
CA ARG A 855 -21.57 19.09 -12.89
C ARG A 855 -22.42 18.92 -11.64
N TYR A 856 -23.70 18.54 -11.79
CA TYR A 856 -24.61 18.29 -10.66
C TYR A 856 -24.15 17.08 -9.83
N ALA A 857 -23.82 15.97 -10.48
CA ALA A 857 -23.37 14.75 -9.83
C ALA A 857 -22.11 14.97 -8.98
N MET A 858 -21.16 15.80 -9.44
CA MET A 858 -19.97 16.17 -8.64
C MET A 858 -20.36 16.85 -7.33
N VAL A 859 -21.21 17.88 -7.39
CA VAL A 859 -21.63 18.64 -6.21
C VAL A 859 -22.50 17.79 -5.29
N LEU A 860 -23.39 16.98 -5.85
CA LEU A 860 -24.24 16.02 -5.13
C LEU A 860 -23.40 14.97 -4.38
N ALA A 861 -22.34 14.44 -5.00
CA ALA A 861 -21.45 13.46 -4.39
C ALA A 861 -20.63 14.06 -3.23
N VAL A 862 -20.13 15.29 -3.38
CA VAL A 862 -19.47 16.01 -2.28
C VAL A 862 -20.46 16.22 -1.14
N GLY A 863 -21.67 16.71 -1.43
CA GLY A 863 -22.73 16.86 -0.42
C GLY A 863 -23.03 15.55 0.31
N TYR A 864 -23.21 14.44 -0.41
CA TYR A 864 -23.41 13.10 0.16
C TYR A 864 -22.30 12.70 1.12
N GLY A 865 -21.04 12.89 0.72
CA GLY A 865 -19.89 12.63 1.58
C GLY A 865 -19.92 13.44 2.87
N VAL A 866 -20.29 14.73 2.80
CA VAL A 866 -20.45 15.60 3.97
C VAL A 866 -21.60 15.15 4.88
N GLY A 867 -22.73 14.76 4.31
CA GLY A 867 -23.86 14.26 5.10
C GLY A 867 -23.51 12.99 5.87
N LEU A 868 -22.88 12.02 5.20
CA LEU A 868 -22.41 10.77 5.81
C LEU A 868 -21.35 11.05 6.89
N ALA A 869 -20.42 11.97 6.61
CA ALA A 869 -19.37 12.43 7.52
C ALA A 869 -19.93 12.97 8.85
N LEU A 870 -20.92 13.86 8.77
CA LEU A 870 -21.54 14.47 9.95
C LEU A 870 -22.16 13.42 10.87
N VAL A 871 -22.89 12.44 10.32
CA VAL A 871 -23.45 11.34 11.11
C VAL A 871 -22.34 10.49 11.72
N GLY A 872 -21.33 10.12 10.92
CA GLY A 872 -20.20 9.32 11.39
C GLY A 872 -19.49 9.96 12.57
N MET A 873 -19.22 11.27 12.52
CA MET A 873 -18.61 11.99 13.63
C MET A 873 -19.51 12.14 14.83
N PHE A 874 -20.81 12.36 14.64
CA PHE A 874 -21.76 12.41 15.75
C PHE A 874 -21.80 11.06 16.49
N CYS A 875 -21.86 9.95 15.76
CA CYS A 875 -21.80 8.61 16.32
C CYS A 875 -20.46 8.33 17.00
N ALA A 876 -19.35 8.71 16.38
CA ALA A 876 -18.03 8.60 16.98
C ALA A 876 -17.96 9.39 18.29
N ALA A 877 -18.43 10.64 18.32
CA ALA A 877 -18.47 11.47 19.53
C ALA A 877 -19.32 10.85 20.65
N ILE A 878 -20.48 10.25 20.34
CA ILE A 878 -21.29 9.54 21.34
C ILE A 878 -20.59 8.29 21.85
N LEU A 879 -20.02 7.47 20.95
CA LEU A 879 -19.26 6.27 21.32
C LEU A 879 -18.05 6.64 22.19
N MET A 880 -17.39 7.77 21.91
CA MET A 880 -16.34 8.32 22.73
C MET A 880 -16.85 8.70 24.12
N ILE A 881 -17.92 9.48 24.22
CA ILE A 881 -18.49 9.90 25.52
C ILE A 881 -18.83 8.66 26.35
N ARG A 882 -19.46 7.64 25.74
CA ARG A 882 -19.75 6.39 26.42
C ARG A 882 -18.48 5.68 26.91
N LYS A 883 -17.48 5.49 26.05
CA LYS A 883 -16.22 4.81 26.42
C LYS A 883 -15.47 5.57 27.52
N ALA A 884 -15.45 6.90 27.45
CA ALA A 884 -14.86 7.76 28.48
C ALA A 884 -15.60 7.62 29.82
N VAL A 885 -16.94 7.59 29.81
CA VAL A 885 -17.75 7.38 31.01
C VAL A 885 -17.60 5.95 31.56
N SER A 886 -17.56 4.91 30.73
CA SER A 886 -17.38 3.54 31.21
C SER A 886 -16.00 3.29 31.81
N ALA A 887 -14.95 3.93 31.30
CA ALA A 887 -13.61 3.88 31.89
C ALA A 887 -13.54 4.51 33.29
N THR A 888 -14.47 5.42 33.64
CA THR A 888 -14.56 6.00 34.99
C THR A 888 -15.33 5.14 36.00
N VAL A 889 -15.91 4.01 35.57
CA VAL A 889 -16.70 3.10 36.43
C VAL A 889 -15.90 1.87 36.88
N PHE A 890 -14.60 1.81 36.58
CA PHE A 890 -13.68 0.78 37.11
C PHE A 890 -12.73 1.36 38.16
#